data_AF-A0A954JGN7-F1
#
_entry.id   AF-A0A954JGN7-F1
#
_cell.length_a   1.000
_cell.length_b   1.000
_cell.length_c   1.000
_cell.angle_alpha   90.00
_cell.angle_beta   90.00
_cell.angle_gamma   90.00
#
_symmetry.space_group_name_H-M   'P 1'
#
loop_
_entity.id
_entity.type
_entity.pdbx_description
1 polymer ?
#
loop_
_entity_poly.entity_id
_entity_poly.type
_entity_poly.pdbx_seq_one_letter_code
_entity_poly.pdbx_strand_id
1 'polypeptide(L)'
;MRTHSFFFAVMVSLAAWHCSGGHADEPARPFYFPPPVGELGDMQKLEFEGEFTVAPTAIRHALDGSLSVTQVSRPSMQLSALLKTIDNELARGFAASGFPDAVVSTRHDADRNILVTSIEEGGQFKCRDIIVEGVESDVAQMVEKALRPGTPAPAQVRPPTGKKVEVTTQTKDQNQAKWTTDTPCYFGPDQTTRFGTNVTSALEEAGLIAPDFVINLVRDEEQHFVDLHVTVNRNTDQRVISEIAIAGLEMNSESDVLALIDIAPGAQWTPVTKASIEKALLGSARFVKWDVKATPIVSNSSSVHLKLELVENIFVPPLCEELGDTSQTMLRAAEWLNKWNESEQEFLIHVQAEEANWFVKQLLTIDAVPERLQKSPGSFKLLLSPAGNTVFRIEIGTAGNADYCGFLISLVDGDFQFDSIHSHRSIRLRPDSGLNTRFNLKFFSPEDPLAGQRYSLKFDFGVNTGKRGPMRAVAGLSVDPAFMLNSVSDPLHSHEYIGDRLVVHQPGGISNEYDTETGQWLSGGGIVEEDGRSGSIQYAFGKQLIRQELDTVRSGEWDVQENAGLAELLNFAIGELQTGPLQLPSSLQTERVQRWSRLLVHIAQRVEQKQKDEQSVAFQIPPAGGTGNSPMFWLAAMLSNANNAVFARQSQLWSFGRELSLLLATQELRSMREVDRILRDDQSGPLLQLYASEVFAFVNPQLSRIAAERALRQLDSPTLAMELEAIFGTDTKCGQFLTELIHEVRTLPADERALLLEVFPEELSRKTLEAACSNPAQTDNEVVLLFAQQVWVHFVREHVQNRLYHHAPPIRQVGG
;
A
#
# COMPACT_ATOMS: atom_id res chain seq x y z
N MET A 1 -42.60 29.76 20.34
CA MET A 1 -44.03 29.50 20.11
C MET A 1 -44.31 29.62 18.62
N ARG A 2 -44.99 28.60 18.05
CA ARG A 2 -45.54 28.50 16.68
C ARG A 2 -44.57 28.36 15.49
N THR A 3 -44.31 27.10 15.13
CA THR A 3 -44.26 26.57 13.75
C THR A 3 -44.30 25.03 13.82
N HIS A 4 -45.45 24.48 14.22
CA HIS A 4 -45.72 23.03 14.31
C HIS A 4 -47.09 22.64 13.72
N SER A 5 -47.63 23.42 12.77
CA SER A 5 -49.01 23.21 12.27
C SER A 5 -49.14 23.01 10.75
N PHE A 6 -48.04 22.78 10.03
CA PHE A 6 -48.09 22.48 8.59
C PHE A 6 -47.79 21.01 8.25
N PHE A 7 -47.01 20.32 9.09
CA PHE A 7 -46.66 18.91 8.88
C PHE A 7 -47.76 17.90 9.30
N PHE A 8 -48.66 18.30 10.21
CA PHE A 8 -49.74 17.43 10.69
C PHE A 8 -50.96 17.39 9.75
N ALA A 9 -51.14 18.40 8.90
CA ALA A 9 -52.27 18.48 7.96
C ALA A 9 -52.05 17.67 6.66
N VAL A 10 -50.78 17.43 6.28
CA VAL A 10 -50.43 16.64 5.09
C VAL A 10 -50.49 15.13 5.37
N MET A 11 -50.16 14.70 6.59
CA MET A 11 -50.19 13.29 7.00
C MET A 11 -51.61 12.76 7.28
N VAL A 12 -52.52 13.62 7.74
CA VAL A 12 -53.94 13.24 7.97
C VAL A 12 -54.75 13.20 6.66
N SER A 13 -54.28 13.87 5.60
CA SER A 13 -54.95 13.86 4.29
C SER A 13 -54.58 12.64 3.42
N LEU A 14 -53.44 11.99 3.68
CA LEU A 14 -53.03 10.75 2.99
C LEU A 14 -53.63 9.48 3.63
N ALA A 15 -53.95 9.52 4.92
CA ALA A 15 -54.63 8.42 5.61
C ALA A 15 -56.14 8.36 5.31
N ALA A 16 -56.74 9.44 4.78
CA ALA A 16 -58.17 9.51 4.44
C ALA A 16 -58.50 9.06 3.00
N TRP A 17 -57.49 8.78 2.15
CA TRP A 17 -57.70 8.37 0.75
C TRP A 17 -57.68 6.83 0.54
N HIS A 18 -57.59 6.03 1.60
CA HIS A 18 -57.61 4.56 1.47
C HIS A 18 -58.77 3.85 2.18
N CYS A 19 -59.78 4.58 2.64
CA CYS A 19 -60.98 3.98 3.21
C CYS A 19 -62.24 4.73 2.76
N SER A 20 -62.70 4.52 1.52
CA SER A 20 -64.14 4.47 1.20
C SER A 20 -64.41 4.02 -0.24
N GLY A 21 -65.32 3.05 -0.38
CA GLY A 21 -66.19 2.90 -1.54
C GLY A 21 -65.63 2.11 -2.73
N GLY A 22 -66.13 0.89 -2.91
CA GLY A 22 -65.76 0.03 -4.03
C GLY A 22 -66.55 0.26 -5.31
N HIS A 23 -66.06 -0.32 -6.40
CA HIS A 23 -66.85 -1.03 -7.40
C HIS A 23 -65.97 -2.11 -8.05
N ALA A 24 -66.64 -3.19 -8.44
CA ALA A 24 -66.08 -4.48 -8.77
C ALA A 24 -65.59 -4.58 -10.23
N ASP A 25 -64.89 -5.70 -10.47
CA ASP A 25 -64.59 -6.34 -11.74
C ASP A 25 -63.40 -5.84 -12.56
N GLU A 26 -62.20 -6.10 -12.04
CA GLU A 26 -61.09 -6.64 -12.84
C GLU A 26 -60.14 -7.45 -11.90
N PRO A 27 -59.84 -8.73 -12.17
CA PRO A 27 -58.86 -9.46 -11.37
C PRO A 27 -57.48 -8.85 -11.58
N ALA A 28 -57.05 -8.03 -10.63
CA ALA A 28 -55.69 -7.52 -10.54
C ALA A 28 -54.72 -8.72 -10.57
N ARG A 29 -53.89 -8.78 -11.61
CA ARG A 29 -52.77 -9.72 -11.67
C ARG A 29 -51.94 -9.50 -10.40
N PRO A 30 -51.60 -10.55 -9.62
CA PRO A 30 -50.73 -10.38 -8.47
C PRO A 30 -49.42 -9.77 -8.97
N PHE A 31 -49.05 -8.61 -8.43
CA PHE A 31 -47.73 -8.04 -8.64
C PHE A 31 -46.72 -9.04 -8.10
N TYR A 32 -46.13 -9.82 -9.00
CA TYR A 32 -45.07 -10.76 -8.69
C TYR A 32 -43.82 -9.94 -8.37
N PHE A 33 -43.65 -9.58 -7.10
CA PHE A 33 -42.38 -9.05 -6.65
C PHE A 33 -41.36 -10.19 -6.75
N PRO A 34 -40.26 -10.02 -7.51
CA PRO A 34 -39.23 -11.05 -7.58
C PRO A 34 -38.69 -11.31 -6.16
N PRO A 35 -38.36 -12.58 -5.83
CA PRO A 35 -37.93 -12.94 -4.50
C PRO A 35 -36.66 -12.15 -4.11
N PRO A 36 -36.56 -11.70 -2.85
CA PRO A 36 -35.35 -11.09 -2.33
C PRO A 36 -34.24 -12.14 -2.16
N VAL A 37 -32.99 -11.70 -2.11
CA VAL A 37 -31.82 -12.56 -1.91
C VAL A 37 -31.87 -13.28 -0.56
N GLY A 38 -32.29 -12.61 0.52
CA GLY A 38 -32.30 -13.19 1.86
C GLY A 38 -30.92 -13.71 2.27
N GLU A 39 -30.86 -14.98 2.68
CA GLU A 39 -29.61 -15.66 3.07
C GLU A 39 -28.81 -16.24 1.87
N LEU A 40 -29.37 -16.22 0.66
CA LEU A 40 -28.72 -16.77 -0.53
C LEU A 40 -27.55 -15.91 -1.02
N GLY A 41 -27.32 -14.75 -0.40
CA GLY A 41 -26.15 -13.91 -0.64
C GLY A 41 -24.86 -14.48 -0.04
N ASP A 42 -24.93 -15.54 0.77
CA ASP A 42 -23.76 -16.24 1.27
C ASP A 42 -23.23 -17.25 0.23
N MET A 43 -22.04 -17.00 -0.32
CA MET A 43 -21.41 -17.88 -1.31
C MET A 43 -21.09 -19.29 -0.78
N GLN A 44 -21.15 -19.54 0.53
CA GLN A 44 -21.07 -20.91 1.06
C GLN A 44 -22.31 -21.75 0.71
N LYS A 45 -23.44 -21.11 0.42
CA LYS A 45 -24.67 -21.75 -0.10
C LYS A 45 -24.65 -21.90 -1.63
N LEU A 46 -23.49 -21.73 -2.27
CA LEU A 46 -23.29 -21.94 -3.69
C LEU A 46 -22.68 -23.32 -3.95
N GLU A 47 -23.39 -24.17 -4.67
CA GLU A 47 -22.91 -25.45 -5.17
C GLU A 47 -22.63 -25.36 -6.68
N PHE A 48 -21.67 -26.16 -7.14
CA PHE A 48 -21.24 -26.16 -8.54
C PHE A 48 -21.52 -27.53 -9.15
N GLU A 49 -22.07 -27.52 -10.36
CA GLU A 49 -22.30 -28.68 -11.20
C GLU A 49 -21.45 -28.56 -12.48
N GLY A 50 -20.86 -29.67 -12.91
CA GLY A 50 -19.99 -29.74 -14.10
C GLY A 50 -18.61 -30.31 -13.79
N GLU A 51 -17.83 -30.54 -14.84
CA GLU A 51 -16.40 -30.82 -14.74
C GLU A 51 -15.65 -29.50 -14.91
N PHE A 52 -14.89 -29.09 -13.90
CA PHE A 52 -14.11 -27.86 -13.93
C PHE A 52 -12.70 -28.11 -13.41
N THR A 53 -11.75 -27.41 -14.03
CA THR A 53 -10.31 -27.47 -13.73
C THR A 53 -9.98 -26.71 -12.44
N VAL A 54 -10.83 -25.76 -12.05
CA VAL A 54 -10.65 -24.88 -10.88
C VAL A 54 -11.37 -25.43 -9.65
N ALA A 55 -10.69 -25.53 -8.51
CA ALA A 55 -11.32 -26.00 -7.28
C ALA A 55 -12.53 -25.12 -6.86
N PRO A 56 -13.68 -25.71 -6.43
CA PRO A 56 -14.88 -24.95 -6.05
C PRO A 56 -14.63 -23.91 -4.96
N THR A 57 -13.72 -24.21 -4.04
CA THR A 57 -13.32 -23.33 -2.95
C THR A 57 -12.64 -22.05 -3.47
N ALA A 58 -11.81 -22.16 -4.51
CA ALA A 58 -11.19 -21.02 -5.17
C ALA A 58 -12.23 -20.14 -5.88
N ILE A 59 -13.23 -20.76 -6.50
CA ILE A 59 -14.34 -20.04 -7.17
C ILE A 59 -15.15 -19.24 -6.15
N ARG A 60 -15.58 -19.85 -5.05
CA ARG A 60 -16.30 -19.14 -3.96
C ARG A 60 -15.49 -17.99 -3.40
N HIS A 61 -14.21 -18.23 -3.12
CA HIS A 61 -13.32 -17.21 -2.59
C HIS A 61 -13.16 -16.02 -3.55
N ALA A 62 -13.09 -16.26 -4.86
CA ALA A 62 -13.00 -15.20 -5.85
C ALA A 62 -14.31 -14.38 -5.94
N LEU A 63 -15.48 -15.04 -5.87
CA LEU A 63 -16.78 -14.37 -5.81
C LEU A 63 -16.94 -13.53 -4.56
N ASP A 64 -16.47 -14.02 -3.41
CA ASP A 64 -16.48 -13.30 -2.14
C ASP A 64 -15.61 -12.04 -2.16
N GLY A 65 -14.53 -12.06 -2.94
CA GLY A 65 -13.69 -10.89 -3.20
C GLY A 65 -14.27 -9.92 -4.23
N SER A 66 -15.30 -10.30 -4.99
CA SER A 66 -15.92 -9.44 -5.99
C SER A 66 -16.85 -8.41 -5.34
N LEU A 67 -16.51 -7.12 -5.49
CA LEU A 67 -17.35 -6.02 -5.02
C LEU A 67 -18.73 -6.02 -5.69
N SER A 68 -18.81 -6.40 -6.97
CA SER A 68 -20.07 -6.47 -7.72
C SER A 68 -21.00 -7.53 -7.14
N VAL A 69 -20.48 -8.73 -6.84
CA VAL A 69 -21.24 -9.79 -6.16
C VAL A 69 -21.64 -9.33 -4.77
N THR A 70 -20.71 -8.76 -4.01
CA THR A 70 -20.95 -8.28 -2.64
C THR A 70 -22.07 -7.23 -2.58
N GLN A 71 -22.13 -6.32 -3.55
CA GLN A 71 -23.14 -5.28 -3.66
C GLN A 71 -24.56 -5.84 -3.86
N VAL A 72 -24.69 -6.87 -4.70
CA VAL A 72 -25.99 -7.51 -5.01
C VAL A 72 -26.35 -8.65 -4.05
N SER A 73 -25.41 -9.14 -3.25
CA SER A 73 -25.61 -10.20 -2.23
C SER A 73 -26.33 -9.71 -0.97
N ARG A 74 -26.74 -8.44 -0.91
CA ARG A 74 -27.50 -7.90 0.23
C ARG A 74 -28.87 -8.57 0.33
N PRO A 75 -29.38 -8.91 1.55
CA PRO A 75 -30.64 -9.64 1.71
C PRO A 75 -31.87 -9.00 1.05
N SER A 76 -31.89 -7.67 0.94
CA SER A 76 -33.00 -6.90 0.35
C SER A 76 -32.87 -6.66 -1.16
N MET A 77 -31.80 -7.14 -1.80
CA MET A 77 -31.66 -7.07 -3.26
C MET A 77 -32.50 -8.15 -3.93
N GLN A 78 -32.76 -7.97 -5.22
CA GLN A 78 -33.51 -8.95 -6.00
C GLN A 78 -32.64 -10.17 -6.29
N LEU A 79 -33.17 -11.37 -6.05
CA LEU A 79 -32.44 -12.63 -6.29
C LEU A 79 -31.98 -12.75 -7.74
N SER A 80 -32.80 -12.33 -8.71
CA SER A 80 -32.45 -12.32 -10.14
C SER A 80 -31.21 -11.46 -10.45
N ALA A 81 -30.99 -10.37 -9.72
CA ALA A 81 -29.81 -9.52 -9.88
C ALA A 81 -28.55 -10.24 -9.35
N LEU A 82 -28.67 -10.97 -8.24
CA LEU A 82 -27.57 -11.78 -7.70
C LEU A 82 -27.18 -12.90 -8.67
N LEU A 83 -28.15 -13.70 -9.14
CA LEU A 83 -27.91 -14.80 -10.08
C LEU A 83 -27.16 -14.32 -11.33
N LYS A 84 -27.68 -13.25 -11.97
CA LYS A 84 -27.06 -12.66 -13.16
C LYS A 84 -25.65 -12.12 -12.90
N THR A 85 -25.42 -11.57 -11.71
CA THR A 85 -24.09 -11.04 -11.35
C THR A 85 -23.10 -12.18 -11.14
N ILE A 86 -23.49 -13.26 -10.45
CA ILE A 86 -22.64 -14.46 -10.31
C ILE A 86 -22.27 -14.98 -11.71
N ASP A 87 -23.24 -15.13 -12.61
CA ASP A 87 -22.99 -15.61 -13.98
C ASP A 87 -21.97 -14.74 -14.72
N ASN A 88 -22.14 -13.41 -14.70
CA ASN A 88 -21.23 -12.49 -15.38
C ASN A 88 -19.82 -12.49 -14.77
N GLU A 89 -19.72 -12.58 -13.44
CA GLU A 89 -18.46 -12.51 -12.70
C GLU A 89 -17.65 -13.79 -12.87
N LEU A 90 -18.32 -14.95 -12.84
CA LEU A 90 -17.70 -16.24 -13.12
C LEU A 90 -17.28 -16.34 -14.58
N ALA A 91 -18.14 -15.99 -15.54
CA ALA A 91 -17.77 -15.96 -16.95
C ALA A 91 -16.55 -15.06 -17.18
N ARG A 92 -16.46 -13.91 -16.49
CA ARG A 92 -15.29 -13.03 -16.53
C ARG A 92 -14.05 -13.67 -15.91
N GLY A 93 -14.17 -14.37 -14.77
CA GLY A 93 -13.06 -15.08 -14.14
C GLY A 93 -12.53 -16.25 -14.98
N PHE A 94 -13.42 -17.00 -15.65
CA PHE A 94 -13.05 -18.07 -16.57
C PHE A 94 -12.41 -17.54 -17.84
N ALA A 95 -12.97 -16.48 -18.44
CA ALA A 95 -12.35 -15.78 -19.56
C ALA A 95 -10.96 -15.24 -19.18
N ALA A 96 -10.78 -14.76 -17.94
CA ALA A 96 -9.49 -14.34 -17.42
C ALA A 96 -8.49 -15.50 -17.24
N SER A 97 -8.98 -16.73 -17.13
CA SER A 97 -8.21 -17.94 -16.86
C SER A 97 -7.98 -18.80 -18.12
N GLY A 98 -8.20 -18.28 -19.32
CA GLY A 98 -8.01 -19.02 -20.58
C GLY A 98 -9.27 -19.60 -21.21
N PHE A 99 -10.45 -19.43 -20.61
CA PHE A 99 -11.69 -20.09 -21.04
C PHE A 99 -12.69 -19.06 -21.60
N PRO A 100 -12.52 -18.58 -22.85
CA PRO A 100 -13.33 -17.50 -23.41
C PRO A 100 -14.78 -17.92 -23.69
N ASP A 101 -15.00 -19.22 -23.88
CA ASP A 101 -16.30 -19.79 -24.27
C ASP A 101 -17.00 -20.46 -23.08
N ALA A 102 -16.55 -20.16 -21.85
CA ALA A 102 -17.16 -20.68 -20.64
C ALA A 102 -18.61 -20.23 -20.51
N VAL A 103 -19.52 -21.19 -20.39
CA VAL A 103 -20.95 -20.94 -20.17
C VAL A 103 -21.25 -21.17 -18.71
N VAL A 104 -21.76 -20.13 -18.05
CA VAL A 104 -22.14 -20.16 -16.64
C VAL A 104 -23.63 -19.88 -16.51
N SER A 105 -24.33 -20.70 -15.74
CA SER A 105 -25.73 -20.47 -15.40
C SER A 105 -26.02 -20.80 -13.94
N THR A 106 -26.46 -19.79 -13.19
CA THR A 106 -26.80 -19.91 -11.77
C THR A 106 -28.31 -19.89 -11.58
N ARG A 107 -28.81 -20.89 -10.85
CA ARG A 107 -30.23 -21.04 -10.50
C ARG A 107 -30.41 -21.17 -8.99
N HIS A 108 -31.60 -20.84 -8.50
CA HIS A 108 -32.01 -21.11 -7.12
C HIS A 108 -32.70 -22.46 -7.05
N ASP A 109 -32.16 -23.37 -6.25
CA ASP A 109 -32.83 -24.61 -5.85
C ASP A 109 -33.71 -24.30 -4.63
N ALA A 110 -35.02 -24.15 -4.86
CA ALA A 110 -35.96 -23.78 -3.82
C ALA A 110 -36.16 -24.88 -2.76
N ASP A 111 -35.98 -26.15 -3.12
CA ASP A 111 -36.19 -27.28 -2.22
C ASP A 111 -35.04 -27.37 -1.20
N ARG A 112 -33.82 -27.13 -1.66
CA ARG A 112 -32.60 -27.14 -0.83
C ARG A 112 -32.27 -25.76 -0.26
N ASN A 113 -32.91 -24.71 -0.75
CA ASN A 113 -32.63 -23.31 -0.43
C ASN A 113 -31.16 -22.94 -0.61
N ILE A 114 -30.59 -23.32 -1.76
CA ILE A 114 -29.20 -23.05 -2.15
C ILE A 114 -29.14 -22.49 -3.58
N LEU A 115 -28.01 -21.91 -3.94
CA LEU A 115 -27.69 -21.54 -5.31
C LEU A 115 -26.92 -22.68 -5.96
N VAL A 116 -27.29 -23.03 -7.18
CA VAL A 116 -26.60 -24.05 -7.98
C VAL A 116 -26.12 -23.41 -9.27
N THR A 117 -24.81 -23.42 -9.48
CA THR A 117 -24.16 -22.90 -10.69
C THR A 117 -23.68 -24.05 -11.55
N SER A 118 -24.21 -24.15 -12.77
CA SER A 118 -23.70 -25.03 -13.81
C SER A 118 -22.59 -24.31 -14.57
N ILE A 119 -21.43 -24.94 -14.71
CA ILE A 119 -20.27 -24.40 -15.44
C ILE A 119 -19.88 -25.38 -16.54
N GLU A 120 -19.84 -24.89 -17.77
CA GLU A 120 -19.20 -25.57 -18.91
C GLU A 120 -17.99 -24.72 -19.31
N GLU A 121 -16.77 -25.16 -18.96
CA GLU A 121 -15.56 -24.33 -19.14
C GLU A 121 -15.23 -24.05 -20.61
N GLY A 122 -15.51 -25.00 -21.51
CA GLY A 122 -15.04 -24.95 -22.90
C GLY A 122 -13.53 -25.21 -23.02
N GLY A 123 -12.94 -24.85 -24.16
CA GLY A 123 -11.51 -25.02 -24.40
C GLY A 123 -10.67 -23.99 -23.66
N GLN A 124 -9.57 -24.43 -23.01
CA GLN A 124 -8.59 -23.51 -22.44
C GLN A 124 -7.58 -23.10 -23.50
N PHE A 125 -7.51 -21.81 -23.82
CA PHE A 125 -6.53 -21.28 -24.76
C PHE A 125 -5.29 -20.77 -24.05
N LYS A 126 -4.13 -20.96 -24.68
CA LYS A 126 -2.83 -20.45 -24.22
C LYS A 126 -2.29 -19.36 -25.14
N CYS A 127 -1.51 -18.45 -24.60
CA CYS A 127 -0.80 -17.44 -25.41
C CYS A 127 0.30 -18.11 -26.25
N ARG A 128 0.40 -17.79 -27.54
CA ARG A 128 1.46 -18.25 -28.45
C ARG A 128 2.38 -17.09 -28.82
N ASP A 129 2.09 -16.37 -29.89
CA ASP A 129 2.97 -15.35 -30.46
C ASP A 129 2.37 -13.94 -30.45
N ILE A 130 3.24 -12.95 -30.67
CA ILE A 130 2.87 -11.55 -30.90
C ILE A 130 3.24 -11.25 -32.34
N ILE A 131 2.29 -10.74 -33.11
CA ILE A 131 2.45 -10.40 -34.52
C ILE A 131 2.22 -8.91 -34.67
N VAL A 132 3.26 -8.16 -35.06
CA VAL A 132 3.17 -6.70 -35.26
C VAL A 132 3.30 -6.37 -36.74
N GLU A 133 2.30 -5.68 -37.28
CA GLU A 133 2.19 -5.34 -38.70
C GLU A 133 2.05 -3.83 -38.90
N GLY A 134 2.44 -3.34 -40.10
CA GLY A 134 2.29 -1.93 -40.49
C GLY A 134 3.48 -1.02 -40.16
N VAL A 135 4.44 -1.48 -39.37
CA VAL A 135 5.69 -0.76 -39.04
C VAL A 135 6.93 -1.49 -39.58
N GLU A 136 8.09 -0.82 -39.50
CA GLU A 136 9.38 -1.45 -39.80
C GLU A 136 9.77 -2.50 -38.75
N SER A 137 10.66 -3.43 -39.12
CA SER A 137 10.98 -4.61 -38.30
C SER A 137 11.61 -4.27 -36.94
N ASP A 138 12.31 -3.15 -36.83
CA ASP A 138 12.91 -2.66 -35.60
C ASP A 138 11.84 -2.13 -34.63
N VAL A 139 10.89 -1.34 -35.12
CA VAL A 139 9.74 -0.85 -34.35
C VAL A 139 8.84 -2.01 -33.92
N ALA A 140 8.61 -2.98 -34.81
CA ALA A 140 7.87 -4.20 -34.49
C ALA A 140 8.51 -4.94 -33.29
N GLN A 141 9.83 -5.11 -33.30
CA GLN A 141 10.58 -5.72 -32.18
C GLN A 141 10.49 -4.91 -30.88
N MET A 142 10.45 -3.58 -30.95
CA MET A 142 10.24 -2.73 -29.76
C MET A 142 8.87 -2.97 -29.13
N VAL A 143 7.81 -3.04 -29.95
CA VAL A 143 6.45 -3.34 -29.50
C VAL A 143 6.37 -4.75 -28.92
N GLU A 144 6.92 -5.75 -29.59
CA GLU A 144 6.99 -7.12 -29.06
C GLU A 144 7.70 -7.19 -27.72
N LYS A 145 8.85 -6.53 -27.59
CA LYS A 145 9.61 -6.47 -26.34
C LYS A 145 8.85 -5.77 -25.23
N ALA A 146 8.10 -4.70 -25.55
CA ALA A 146 7.26 -3.99 -24.60
C ALA A 146 6.07 -4.85 -24.12
N LEU A 147 5.59 -5.76 -24.95
CA LEU A 147 4.48 -6.66 -24.64
C LEU A 147 4.90 -7.96 -23.95
N ARG A 148 6.14 -8.44 -24.14
CA ARG A 148 6.66 -9.63 -23.45
C ARG A 148 7.11 -9.33 -22.00
N PRO A 149 7.06 -10.32 -21.10
CA PRO A 149 7.75 -10.25 -19.80
C PRO A 149 9.23 -10.04 -20.05
N GLY A 150 9.84 -9.05 -19.38
CA GLY A 150 11.24 -8.72 -19.60
C GLY A 150 12.15 -9.94 -19.40
N THR A 151 12.77 -10.42 -20.47
CA THR A 151 13.99 -11.24 -20.36
C THR A 151 15.07 -10.35 -19.76
N PRO A 152 15.82 -10.76 -18.72
CA PRO A 152 16.96 -9.98 -18.26
C PRO A 152 17.90 -9.78 -19.45
N ALA A 153 18.19 -8.53 -19.80
CA ALA A 153 19.01 -8.21 -20.95
C ALA A 153 20.40 -8.89 -20.82
N PRO A 154 20.95 -9.50 -21.89
CA PRO A 154 22.35 -9.90 -21.87
C PRO A 154 23.20 -8.64 -21.75
N ALA A 155 24.22 -8.69 -20.91
CA ALA A 155 25.12 -7.59 -20.63
C ALA A 155 25.64 -6.96 -21.93
N GLN A 156 25.23 -5.72 -22.22
CA GLN A 156 25.84 -4.90 -23.25
C GLN A 156 26.11 -3.48 -22.74
N VAL A 157 27.24 -2.98 -23.21
CA VAL A 157 27.99 -1.79 -22.84
C VAL A 157 27.19 -0.51 -23.08
N ARG A 158 27.17 0.39 -22.08
CA ARG A 158 26.54 1.73 -22.10
C ARG A 158 27.19 2.67 -23.13
N PRO A 159 26.42 3.47 -23.90
CA PRO A 159 26.86 4.78 -24.36
C PRO A 159 26.55 5.87 -23.30
N PRO A 160 27.30 6.99 -23.29
CA PRO A 160 27.27 7.99 -22.23
C PRO A 160 26.31 9.12 -22.58
N THR A 161 25.16 9.21 -21.90
CA THR A 161 24.40 10.44 -21.57
C THR A 161 23.05 10.05 -20.97
N GLY A 162 22.62 10.81 -19.96
CA GLY A 162 21.67 10.36 -18.94
C GLY A 162 20.19 10.26 -19.33
N LYS A 163 19.52 9.38 -18.56
CA LYS A 163 18.08 9.19 -18.30
C LYS A 163 17.19 8.75 -19.48
N LYS A 164 16.99 7.42 -19.58
CA LYS A 164 15.62 6.89 -19.74
C LYS A 164 14.92 7.03 -18.39
N VAL A 165 13.81 7.73 -18.36
CA VAL A 165 12.93 7.81 -17.19
C VAL A 165 12.18 6.48 -17.09
N GLU A 166 12.73 5.51 -16.34
CA GLU A 166 11.93 4.41 -15.80
C GLU A 166 11.20 4.92 -14.56
N VAL A 167 10.03 5.55 -14.74
CA VAL A 167 9.01 5.54 -13.68
C VAL A 167 8.30 4.20 -13.78
N THR A 168 8.77 3.20 -13.05
CA THR A 168 8.01 1.97 -12.82
C THR A 168 7.28 2.08 -11.47
N THR A 169 6.07 2.60 -11.50
CA THR A 169 5.01 2.21 -10.56
C THR A 169 4.56 0.80 -10.92
N GLN A 170 5.36 -0.23 -10.59
CA GLN A 170 4.91 -1.62 -10.69
C GLN A 170 3.88 -1.91 -9.60
N THR A 171 2.64 -1.48 -9.80
CA THR A 171 1.49 -2.10 -9.14
C THR A 171 1.31 -3.50 -9.70
N LYS A 172 0.80 -4.43 -8.87
CA LYS A 172 0.62 -5.85 -9.17
C LYS A 172 -0.16 -6.11 -10.49
N ASP A 173 -0.95 -5.13 -10.94
CA ASP A 173 -1.68 -5.16 -12.21
C ASP A 173 -0.82 -4.95 -13.46
N GLN A 174 0.31 -4.23 -13.39
CA GLN A 174 1.19 -4.06 -14.56
C GLN A 174 1.91 -5.36 -14.97
N ASN A 175 2.08 -6.30 -14.03
CA ASN A 175 2.60 -7.63 -14.34
C ASN A 175 1.57 -8.56 -15.00
N GLN A 176 0.27 -8.20 -15.02
CA GLN A 176 -0.76 -8.98 -15.71
C GLN A 176 -0.94 -8.58 -17.19
N ALA A 177 -0.41 -7.43 -17.61
CA ALA A 177 -0.47 -6.98 -19.00
C ALA A 177 0.76 -7.38 -19.83
N LYS A 178 1.35 -8.55 -19.54
CA LYS A 178 2.49 -9.10 -20.28
C LYS A 178 2.11 -10.40 -20.95
N TRP A 179 2.37 -10.48 -22.24
CA TRP A 179 2.10 -11.64 -23.07
C TRP A 179 3.11 -12.75 -22.80
N THR A 180 2.71 -13.77 -22.03
CA THR A 180 3.60 -14.88 -21.65
C THR A 180 3.22 -16.13 -22.42
N THR A 181 4.08 -16.57 -23.33
CA THR A 181 3.89 -17.79 -24.12
C THR A 181 3.65 -19.01 -23.21
N ASP A 182 2.77 -19.91 -23.64
CA ASP A 182 2.34 -21.14 -22.97
C ASP A 182 1.57 -20.97 -21.65
N THR A 183 1.20 -19.75 -21.27
CA THR A 183 0.29 -19.50 -20.15
C THR A 183 -1.16 -19.34 -20.61
N PRO A 184 -2.17 -19.63 -19.76
CA PRO A 184 -3.56 -19.38 -20.10
C PRO A 184 -3.79 -17.93 -20.53
N CYS A 185 -4.47 -17.75 -21.67
CA CYS A 185 -4.70 -16.42 -22.24
C CYS A 185 -5.83 -15.71 -21.47
N TYR A 186 -5.57 -14.51 -20.98
CA TYR A 186 -6.63 -13.65 -20.48
C TYR A 186 -7.53 -13.22 -21.64
N PHE A 187 -8.85 -13.14 -21.46
CA PHE A 187 -9.82 -12.63 -22.46
C PHE A 187 -10.73 -11.54 -21.88
N GLY A 188 -10.32 -10.89 -20.80
CA GLY A 188 -11.15 -9.85 -20.16
C GLY A 188 -11.28 -8.58 -21.02
N PRO A 189 -12.36 -7.80 -20.81
CA PRO A 189 -12.71 -6.66 -21.65
C PRO A 189 -11.70 -5.50 -21.61
N ASP A 190 -10.82 -5.48 -20.61
CA ASP A 190 -9.78 -4.46 -20.42
C ASP A 190 -8.42 -4.86 -21.01
N GLN A 191 -8.27 -6.07 -21.52
CA GLN A 191 -6.98 -6.58 -22.00
C GLN A 191 -6.39 -5.76 -23.15
N THR A 192 -7.20 -5.45 -24.15
CA THR A 192 -6.77 -4.66 -25.31
C THR A 192 -6.42 -3.24 -24.89
N THR A 193 -7.16 -2.65 -23.95
CA THR A 193 -6.84 -1.36 -23.33
C THR A 193 -5.50 -1.39 -22.59
N ARG A 194 -5.24 -2.46 -21.81
CA ARG A 194 -3.98 -2.66 -21.07
C ARG A 194 -2.78 -2.79 -22.01
N PHE A 195 -2.90 -3.61 -23.07
CA PHE A 195 -1.86 -3.70 -24.09
C PHE A 195 -1.73 -2.40 -24.87
N GLY A 196 -2.83 -1.69 -25.10
CA GLY A 196 -2.87 -0.40 -25.79
C GLY A 196 -1.93 0.62 -25.17
N THR A 197 -1.89 0.74 -23.84
CA THR A 197 -0.93 1.65 -23.19
C THR A 197 0.53 1.26 -23.49
N ASN A 198 0.87 -0.03 -23.40
CA ASN A 198 2.22 -0.52 -23.68
C ASN A 198 2.60 -0.34 -25.15
N VAL A 199 1.66 -0.62 -26.07
CA VAL A 199 1.84 -0.39 -27.51
C VAL A 199 2.02 1.09 -27.79
N THR A 200 1.16 1.97 -27.26
CA THR A 200 1.30 3.43 -27.40
C THR A 200 2.66 3.88 -26.92
N SER A 201 3.09 3.50 -25.71
CA SER A 201 4.40 3.89 -25.19
C SER A 201 5.56 3.35 -26.04
N ALA A 202 5.49 2.11 -26.54
CA ALA A 202 6.53 1.53 -27.38
C ALA A 202 6.62 2.22 -28.76
N LEU A 203 5.46 2.52 -29.36
CA LEU A 203 5.36 3.25 -30.62
C LEU A 203 5.82 4.71 -30.44
N GLU A 204 5.44 5.36 -29.33
CA GLU A 204 5.94 6.69 -28.96
C GLU A 204 7.44 6.68 -28.76
N GLU A 205 8.02 5.71 -28.03
CA GLU A 205 9.48 5.53 -27.91
C GLU A 205 10.18 5.33 -29.26
N ALA A 206 9.50 4.68 -30.21
CA ALA A 206 9.97 4.51 -31.59
C ALA A 206 9.76 5.78 -32.46
N GLY A 207 9.21 6.86 -31.89
CA GLY A 207 9.00 8.14 -32.56
C GLY A 207 7.64 8.31 -33.24
N LEU A 208 6.71 7.37 -33.10
CA LEU A 208 5.36 7.43 -33.66
C LEU A 208 4.44 8.22 -32.72
N ILE A 209 3.89 9.33 -33.20
CA ILE A 209 3.13 10.28 -32.37
C ILE A 209 1.64 10.08 -32.54
N ALA A 210 0.94 9.88 -31.42
CA ALA A 210 -0.48 9.52 -31.39
C ALA A 210 -0.77 8.40 -32.39
N PRO A 211 -0.09 7.24 -32.26
CA PRO A 211 -0.19 6.16 -33.22
C PRO A 211 -1.63 5.65 -33.29
N ASP A 212 -2.12 5.47 -34.50
CA ASP A 212 -3.38 4.79 -34.76
C ASP A 212 -3.10 3.31 -34.98
N PHE A 213 -3.61 2.45 -34.10
CA PHE A 213 -3.38 1.02 -34.16
C PHE A 213 -4.58 0.24 -33.62
N VAL A 214 -4.70 -1.02 -34.03
CA VAL A 214 -5.72 -1.95 -33.57
C VAL A 214 -5.03 -3.17 -32.97
N ILE A 215 -5.52 -3.62 -31.82
CA ILE A 215 -5.07 -4.84 -31.14
C ILE A 215 -6.18 -5.88 -31.24
N ASN A 216 -5.87 -7.04 -31.81
CA ASN A 216 -6.78 -8.18 -31.96
C ASN A 216 -6.16 -9.44 -31.33
N LEU A 217 -7.03 -10.29 -30.78
CA LEU A 217 -6.67 -11.64 -30.33
C LEU A 217 -7.18 -12.63 -31.36
N VAL A 218 -6.29 -13.34 -32.03
CA VAL A 218 -6.63 -14.31 -33.06
C VAL A 218 -6.53 -15.71 -32.45
N ARG A 219 -7.65 -16.43 -32.39
CA ARG A 219 -7.72 -17.78 -31.81
C ARG A 219 -7.42 -18.83 -32.87
N ASP A 220 -6.61 -19.82 -32.49
CA ASP A 220 -6.39 -21.07 -33.19
C ASP A 220 -7.20 -22.16 -32.48
N GLU A 221 -8.40 -22.43 -32.99
CA GLU A 221 -9.38 -23.36 -32.39
C GLU A 221 -8.88 -24.81 -32.38
N GLU A 222 -8.03 -25.21 -33.35
CA GLU A 222 -7.53 -26.59 -33.43
C GLU A 222 -6.42 -26.86 -32.40
N GLN A 223 -5.57 -25.88 -32.16
CA GLN A 223 -4.42 -26.02 -31.26
C GLN A 223 -4.66 -25.42 -29.86
N HIS A 224 -5.80 -24.76 -29.64
CA HIS A 224 -6.11 -24.00 -28.43
C HIS A 224 -5.03 -22.98 -28.06
N PHE A 225 -4.58 -22.21 -29.05
CA PHE A 225 -3.66 -21.09 -28.86
C PHE A 225 -4.30 -19.76 -29.29
N VAL A 226 -3.75 -18.66 -28.79
CA VAL A 226 -4.11 -17.29 -29.20
C VAL A 226 -2.84 -16.60 -29.63
N ASP A 227 -2.91 -15.83 -30.71
CA ASP A 227 -1.89 -14.86 -31.10
C ASP A 227 -2.38 -13.43 -30.85
N LEU A 228 -1.47 -12.56 -30.41
CA LEU A 228 -1.72 -11.13 -30.23
C LEU A 228 -1.31 -10.38 -31.50
N HIS A 229 -2.29 -9.90 -32.27
CA HIS A 229 -2.05 -9.13 -33.48
C HIS A 229 -2.14 -7.63 -33.19
N VAL A 230 -1.07 -6.89 -33.49
CA VAL A 230 -1.01 -5.43 -33.40
C VAL A 230 -0.81 -4.87 -34.81
N THR A 231 -1.84 -4.23 -35.36
CA THR A 231 -1.78 -3.61 -36.69
C THR A 231 -1.69 -2.10 -36.53
N VAL A 232 -0.58 -1.50 -36.96
CA VAL A 232 -0.35 -0.05 -36.89
C VAL A 232 -0.69 0.59 -38.23
N ASN A 233 -1.58 1.57 -38.24
CA ASN A 233 -1.95 2.29 -39.45
C ASN A 233 -0.83 3.25 -39.85
N ARG A 234 -0.31 3.10 -41.08
CA ARG A 234 0.89 3.77 -41.63
C ARG A 234 0.83 5.30 -41.76
N ASN A 235 -0.16 5.97 -41.20
CA ASN A 235 -0.41 7.40 -41.42
C ASN A 235 0.26 8.30 -40.35
N THR A 236 1.51 7.98 -40.00
CA THR A 236 2.32 8.75 -39.06
C THR A 236 3.45 9.43 -39.81
N ASP A 237 3.10 10.40 -40.65
CA ASP A 237 4.07 11.35 -41.17
C ASP A 237 4.73 12.11 -40.01
N GLN A 238 5.99 12.50 -40.19
CA GLN A 238 6.74 13.34 -39.25
C GLN A 238 5.91 14.57 -38.87
N ARG A 239 5.46 14.66 -37.62
CA ARG A 239 4.62 15.77 -37.19
C ARG A 239 5.47 17.01 -36.89
N VAL A 240 5.12 18.10 -37.56
CA VAL A 240 5.78 19.39 -37.40
C VAL A 240 4.96 20.25 -36.43
N ILE A 241 5.63 20.90 -35.50
CA ILE A 241 5.01 21.86 -34.59
C ILE A 241 4.61 23.08 -35.41
N SER A 242 3.32 23.35 -35.57
CA SER A 242 2.85 24.50 -36.35
C SER A 242 2.59 25.73 -35.48
N GLU A 243 2.21 25.53 -34.23
CA GLU A 243 1.92 26.59 -33.27
C GLU A 243 2.30 26.12 -31.87
N ILE A 244 2.77 27.06 -31.05
CA ILE A 244 3.10 26.86 -29.65
C ILE A 244 2.25 27.84 -28.84
N ALA A 245 1.53 27.33 -27.84
CA ALA A 245 0.73 28.14 -26.93
C ALA A 245 1.20 27.91 -25.50
N ILE A 246 1.55 28.98 -24.80
CA ILE A 246 2.02 28.94 -23.41
C ILE A 246 1.00 29.62 -22.49
N ALA A 247 0.65 28.97 -21.39
CA ALA A 247 -0.31 29.44 -20.41
C ALA A 247 0.25 29.36 -18.98
N GLY A 248 -0.25 30.23 -18.10
CA GLY A 248 0.12 30.25 -16.68
C GLY A 248 1.38 31.06 -16.34
N LEU A 249 1.78 31.98 -17.23
CA LEU A 249 2.87 32.92 -16.98
C LEU A 249 2.37 34.14 -16.20
N GLU A 250 3.05 34.51 -15.12
CA GLU A 250 2.79 35.70 -14.30
C GLU A 250 3.97 36.68 -14.34
N MET A 251 5.19 36.17 -14.44
CA MET A 251 6.46 36.88 -14.37
C MET A 251 7.29 36.75 -15.66
N ASN A 252 7.33 35.57 -16.29
CA ASN A 252 8.14 35.36 -17.50
C ASN A 252 7.36 35.75 -18.75
N SER A 253 8.07 36.21 -19.79
CA SER A 253 7.46 36.41 -21.09
C SER A 253 7.41 35.09 -21.88
N GLU A 254 6.45 34.97 -22.80
CA GLU A 254 6.37 33.83 -23.72
C GLU A 254 7.68 33.65 -24.52
N SER A 255 8.31 34.75 -24.93
CA SER A 255 9.60 34.73 -25.63
C SER A 255 10.73 34.14 -24.79
N ASP A 256 10.76 34.40 -23.47
CA ASP A 256 11.82 33.86 -22.61
C ASP A 256 11.66 32.34 -22.45
N VAL A 257 10.42 31.86 -22.33
CA VAL A 257 10.14 30.42 -22.24
C VAL A 257 10.49 29.72 -23.56
N LEU A 258 10.15 30.31 -24.70
CA LEU A 258 10.53 29.78 -26.02
C LEU A 258 12.05 29.72 -26.20
N ALA A 259 12.76 30.75 -25.73
CA ALA A 259 14.23 30.77 -25.73
C ALA A 259 14.83 29.71 -24.80
N LEU A 260 14.23 29.46 -23.64
CA LEU A 260 14.66 28.42 -22.70
C LEU A 260 14.51 27.01 -23.29
N ILE A 261 13.37 26.70 -23.90
CA ILE A 261 13.06 25.35 -24.40
C ILE A 261 13.69 25.08 -25.78
N ASP A 262 14.22 26.11 -26.44
CA ASP A 262 14.89 26.08 -27.75
C ASP A 262 14.06 25.40 -28.85
N ILE A 263 12.78 25.76 -28.96
CA ILE A 263 11.85 25.21 -29.96
C ILE A 263 11.11 26.33 -30.66
N ALA A 264 11.05 26.22 -31.99
CA ALA A 264 10.29 27.11 -32.85
C ALA A 264 9.22 26.34 -33.64
N PRO A 265 8.13 27.01 -34.08
CA PRO A 265 7.27 26.47 -35.11
C PRO A 265 8.08 26.03 -36.34
N GLY A 266 7.76 24.89 -36.92
CA GLY A 266 8.51 24.21 -37.96
C GLY A 266 9.43 23.10 -37.45
N ALA A 267 9.71 23.03 -36.14
CA ALA A 267 10.48 21.94 -35.56
C ALA A 267 9.69 20.62 -35.56
N GLN A 268 10.42 19.50 -35.66
CA GLN A 268 9.80 18.18 -35.51
C GLN A 268 9.42 17.94 -34.06
N TRP A 269 8.15 17.59 -33.85
CA TRP A 269 7.74 17.02 -32.57
C TRP A 269 8.26 15.59 -32.50
N THR A 270 8.95 15.25 -31.42
CA THR A 270 9.43 13.91 -31.12
C THR A 270 9.41 13.71 -29.60
N PRO A 271 9.45 12.46 -29.09
CA PRO A 271 9.63 12.23 -27.66
C PRO A 271 10.90 12.86 -27.11
N VAL A 272 11.98 12.91 -27.91
CA VAL A 272 13.23 13.57 -27.55
C VAL A 272 13.00 15.08 -27.38
N THR A 273 12.22 15.69 -28.27
CA THR A 273 11.82 17.10 -28.19
C THR A 273 11.03 17.36 -26.90
N LYS A 274 10.04 16.52 -26.56
CA LYS A 274 9.27 16.63 -25.31
C LYS A 274 10.18 16.55 -24.08
N ALA A 275 11.03 15.52 -24.02
CA ALA A 275 11.94 15.33 -22.89
C ALA A 275 12.93 16.49 -22.76
N SER A 276 13.36 17.09 -23.88
CA SER A 276 14.20 18.29 -23.88
C SER A 276 13.47 19.49 -23.26
N ILE A 277 12.20 19.72 -23.61
CA ILE A 277 11.36 20.78 -23.01
C ILE A 277 11.26 20.57 -21.50
N GLU A 278 10.83 19.38 -21.07
CA GLU A 278 10.60 19.09 -19.64
C GLU A 278 11.90 19.20 -18.85
N LYS A 279 13.02 18.76 -19.43
CA LYS A 279 14.35 18.91 -18.83
C LYS A 279 14.77 20.38 -18.72
N ALA A 280 14.51 21.20 -19.73
CA ALA A 280 14.81 22.63 -19.70
C ALA A 280 13.97 23.36 -18.64
N LEU A 281 12.68 23.07 -18.56
CA LEU A 281 11.78 23.63 -17.54
C LEU A 281 12.21 23.23 -16.13
N LEU A 282 12.45 21.94 -15.89
CA LEU A 282 12.94 21.42 -14.61
C LEU A 282 14.31 22.00 -14.24
N GLY A 283 15.25 22.03 -15.20
CA GLY A 283 16.60 22.54 -15.01
C GLY A 283 16.66 24.05 -14.73
N SER A 284 15.64 24.81 -15.13
CA SER A 284 15.57 26.24 -14.81
C SER A 284 15.22 26.52 -13.34
N ALA A 285 14.55 25.57 -12.66
CA ALA A 285 13.95 25.74 -11.34
C ALA A 285 12.95 26.94 -11.24
N ARG A 286 12.53 27.50 -12.38
CA ARG A 286 11.58 28.63 -12.48
C ARG A 286 10.13 28.23 -12.54
N PHE A 287 9.88 26.95 -12.72
CA PHE A 287 8.53 26.41 -12.83
C PHE A 287 8.40 25.31 -11.78
N VAL A 288 7.42 25.47 -10.89
CA VAL A 288 7.09 24.47 -9.86
C VAL A 288 6.29 23.32 -10.47
N LYS A 289 5.58 23.59 -11.58
CA LYS A 289 4.78 22.60 -12.30
C LYS A 289 4.71 22.92 -13.79
N TRP A 290 4.65 21.88 -14.61
CA TRP A 290 4.42 21.99 -16.04
C TRP A 290 3.61 20.81 -16.58
N ASP A 291 2.92 21.04 -17.69
CA ASP A 291 2.26 20.01 -18.51
C ASP A 291 2.51 20.33 -20.00
N VAL A 292 3.09 19.37 -20.72
CA VAL A 292 3.50 19.53 -22.13
C VAL A 292 2.67 18.58 -23.01
N LYS A 293 1.78 19.15 -23.82
CA LYS A 293 0.84 18.42 -24.67
C LYS A 293 0.97 18.82 -26.13
N ALA A 294 1.08 17.83 -27.02
CA ALA A 294 0.98 18.05 -28.47
C ALA A 294 -0.35 17.49 -28.97
N THR A 295 -1.14 18.32 -29.66
CA THR A 295 -2.45 17.94 -30.20
C THR A 295 -2.45 18.06 -31.72
N PRO A 296 -2.85 17.01 -32.47
CA PRO A 296 -2.90 17.08 -33.93
C PRO A 296 -3.93 18.09 -34.43
N ILE A 297 -3.60 18.76 -35.54
CA ILE A 297 -4.51 19.68 -36.22
C ILE A 297 -5.47 18.88 -37.10
N VAL A 298 -6.78 19.01 -36.86
CA VAL A 298 -7.82 18.25 -37.58
C VAL A 298 -7.75 18.44 -39.09
N SER A 299 -7.35 19.64 -39.56
CA SER A 299 -7.21 19.95 -40.99
C SER A 299 -5.87 19.50 -41.61
N ASN A 300 -4.85 19.15 -40.80
CA ASN A 300 -3.57 18.68 -41.28
C ASN A 300 -2.93 17.69 -40.29
N SER A 301 -3.05 16.38 -40.57
CA SER A 301 -2.53 15.31 -39.71
C SER A 301 -1.00 15.28 -39.56
N SER A 302 -0.27 16.02 -40.39
CA SER A 302 1.19 16.20 -40.31
C SER A 302 1.63 17.37 -39.42
N SER A 303 0.69 18.11 -38.81
CA SER A 303 0.98 19.24 -37.93
C SER A 303 0.39 19.08 -36.53
N VAL A 304 1.04 19.65 -35.52
CA VAL A 304 0.57 19.66 -34.12
C VAL A 304 0.57 21.07 -33.53
N HIS A 305 -0.43 21.36 -32.70
CA HIS A 305 -0.40 22.46 -31.74
C HIS A 305 0.25 21.97 -30.44
N LEU A 306 1.36 22.59 -30.06
CA LEU A 306 2.04 22.35 -28.80
C LEU A 306 1.47 23.30 -27.74
N LYS A 307 0.95 22.76 -26.64
CA LYS A 307 0.45 23.52 -25.49
C LYS A 307 1.32 23.25 -24.27
N LEU A 308 1.80 24.32 -23.63
CA LEU A 308 2.50 24.30 -22.35
C LEU A 308 1.62 24.98 -21.29
N GLU A 309 1.26 24.26 -20.25
CA GLU A 309 0.62 24.83 -19.06
C GLU A 309 1.63 24.85 -17.92
N LEU A 310 2.01 26.04 -17.45
CA LEU A 310 3.11 26.25 -16.52
C LEU A 310 2.59 26.87 -15.21
N VAL A 311 3.30 26.62 -14.11
CA VAL A 311 3.12 27.31 -12.82
C VAL A 311 4.48 27.82 -12.40
N GLU A 312 4.64 29.14 -12.37
CA GLU A 312 5.90 29.80 -12.08
C GLU A 312 6.26 29.78 -10.59
N ASN A 313 7.55 29.76 -10.31
CA ASN A 313 8.10 29.87 -8.97
C ASN A 313 8.31 31.35 -8.61
N ILE A 314 7.43 31.93 -7.80
CA ILE A 314 7.43 33.36 -7.43
C ILE A 314 8.62 33.79 -6.55
N PHE A 315 9.40 32.85 -6.02
CA PHE A 315 10.52 33.13 -5.13
C PHE A 315 11.85 33.29 -5.85
N VAL A 316 11.87 33.18 -7.17
CA VAL A 316 13.09 33.23 -7.97
C VAL A 316 12.96 34.28 -9.08
N PRO A 317 14.06 34.95 -9.48
CA PRO A 317 14.03 35.95 -10.54
C PRO A 317 13.46 35.40 -11.85
N PRO A 318 12.88 36.22 -12.75
CA PRO A 318 12.44 35.74 -14.06
C PRO A 318 13.59 35.18 -14.92
N LEU A 319 13.26 34.46 -16.00
CA LEU A 319 14.21 33.84 -16.94
C LEU A 319 15.15 34.84 -17.62
N CYS A 320 14.70 36.08 -17.80
CA CYS A 320 15.52 37.16 -18.37
C CYS A 320 16.56 37.71 -17.38
N GLU A 321 16.53 37.30 -16.11
CA GLU A 321 17.47 37.71 -15.08
C GLU A 321 18.35 36.54 -14.66
N GLU A 322 19.65 36.80 -14.53
CA GLU A 322 20.60 35.79 -14.07
C GLU A 322 20.30 35.35 -12.63
N LEU A 323 20.48 34.06 -12.37
CA LEU A 323 20.48 33.54 -11.02
C LEU A 323 21.68 34.10 -10.24
N GLY A 324 21.42 34.62 -9.04
CA GLY A 324 22.49 34.95 -8.10
C GLY A 324 23.25 33.70 -7.64
N ASP A 325 24.48 33.90 -7.15
CA ASP A 325 25.43 32.83 -6.79
C ASP A 325 24.83 31.77 -5.84
N THR A 326 24.01 32.20 -4.87
CA THR A 326 23.38 31.30 -3.90
C THR A 326 22.42 30.34 -4.59
N SER A 327 21.53 30.87 -5.42
CA SER A 327 20.56 30.06 -6.15
C SER A 327 21.23 29.19 -7.22
N GLN A 328 22.32 29.64 -7.85
CA GLN A 328 23.11 28.79 -8.74
C GLN A 328 23.75 27.61 -7.98
N THR A 329 24.27 27.85 -6.77
CA THR A 329 24.81 26.80 -5.90
C THR A 329 23.71 25.79 -5.54
N MET A 330 22.51 26.26 -5.19
CA MET A 330 21.37 25.37 -4.88
C MET A 330 20.89 24.58 -6.10
N LEU A 331 20.97 25.15 -7.31
CA LEU A 331 20.68 24.43 -8.54
C LEU A 331 21.69 23.32 -8.79
N ARG A 332 22.99 23.60 -8.64
CA ARG A 332 24.05 22.58 -8.70
C ARG A 332 23.84 21.49 -7.65
N ALA A 333 23.40 21.85 -6.44
CA ALA A 333 23.06 20.89 -5.40
C ALA A 333 21.88 19.98 -5.77
N ALA A 334 20.81 20.53 -6.34
CA ALA A 334 19.70 19.74 -6.85
C ALA A 334 20.15 18.75 -7.95
N GLU A 335 20.98 19.21 -8.89
CA GLU A 335 21.54 18.34 -9.92
C GLU A 335 22.42 17.23 -9.34
N TRP A 336 23.26 17.57 -8.38
CA TRP A 336 24.15 16.63 -7.72
C TRP A 336 23.35 15.54 -6.98
N LEU A 337 22.33 15.92 -6.21
CA LEU A 337 21.45 14.98 -5.51
C LEU A 337 20.69 14.06 -6.49
N ASN A 338 20.22 14.62 -7.61
CA ASN A 338 19.53 13.86 -8.67
C ASN A 338 20.44 12.92 -9.48
N LYS A 339 21.76 13.05 -9.32
CA LYS A 339 22.81 12.17 -9.88
C LYS A 339 23.47 11.31 -8.80
N TRP A 340 23.02 11.37 -7.54
CA TRP A 340 23.64 10.66 -6.43
C TRP A 340 23.70 9.14 -6.65
N ASN A 341 22.69 8.57 -7.31
CA ASN A 341 22.64 7.16 -7.71
C ASN A 341 23.75 6.74 -8.71
N GLU A 342 24.39 7.71 -9.37
CA GLU A 342 25.54 7.51 -10.26
C GLU A 342 26.87 7.70 -9.52
N SER A 343 26.83 8.14 -8.25
CA SER A 343 28.01 8.42 -7.44
C SER A 343 28.48 7.18 -6.65
N GLU A 344 29.70 7.25 -6.13
CA GLU A 344 30.22 6.29 -5.13
C GLU A 344 29.96 6.75 -3.68
N GLN A 345 29.26 7.87 -3.50
CA GLN A 345 29.06 8.44 -2.17
C GLN A 345 27.89 7.76 -1.49
N GLU A 346 28.11 7.34 -0.26
CA GLU A 346 27.10 6.82 0.64
C GLU A 346 26.55 7.96 1.48
N PHE A 347 25.29 7.84 1.88
CA PHE A 347 24.57 8.84 2.66
C PHE A 347 24.33 8.31 4.07
N LEU A 348 24.82 9.03 5.07
CA LEU A 348 24.61 8.76 6.49
C LEU A 348 23.61 9.74 7.06
N ILE A 349 22.59 9.21 7.73
CA ILE A 349 21.73 9.94 8.64
C ILE A 349 22.06 9.43 10.04
N HIS A 350 22.51 10.31 10.92
CA HIS A 350 22.76 10.02 12.33
C HIS A 350 21.84 10.89 13.19
N VAL A 351 20.99 10.25 13.99
CA VAL A 351 20.11 10.93 14.93
C VAL A 351 20.53 10.55 16.34
N GLN A 352 20.64 11.55 17.23
CA GLN A 352 20.85 11.35 18.65
C GLN A 352 19.70 12.02 19.41
N ALA A 353 19.14 11.31 20.38
CA ALA A 353 18.06 11.83 21.21
C ALA A 353 18.38 11.59 22.69
N GLU A 354 17.98 12.53 23.55
CA GLU A 354 18.08 12.37 25.00
C GLU A 354 17.17 11.25 25.52
N GLU A 355 16.04 11.02 24.84
CA GLU A 355 15.07 9.97 25.16
C GLU A 355 14.78 9.10 23.92
N ALA A 356 15.22 7.84 23.93
CA ALA A 356 15.05 6.90 22.83
C ALA A 356 13.58 6.66 22.45
N ASN A 357 12.64 6.77 23.40
CA ASN A 357 11.21 6.58 23.15
C ASN A 357 10.63 7.63 22.19
N TRP A 358 11.00 8.90 22.41
CA TRP A 358 10.52 9.99 21.56
C TRP A 358 10.84 9.71 20.08
N PHE A 359 12.04 9.21 19.81
CA PHE A 359 12.49 8.86 18.47
C PHE A 359 11.84 7.58 17.91
N VAL A 360 11.85 6.46 18.66
CA VAL A 360 11.29 5.17 18.20
C VAL A 360 9.81 5.31 17.86
N LYS A 361 9.09 6.15 18.61
CA LYS A 361 7.69 6.43 18.37
C LYS A 361 7.45 7.21 17.06
N GLN A 362 8.31 8.19 16.74
CA GLN A 362 8.16 9.02 15.54
C GLN A 362 8.63 8.30 14.26
N LEU A 363 9.69 7.49 14.31
CA LEU A 363 10.32 6.91 13.12
C LEU A 363 9.97 5.45 12.84
N LEU A 364 9.64 4.66 13.87
CA LEU A 364 9.38 3.22 13.70
C LEU A 364 7.93 2.83 14.01
N THR A 365 7.10 3.75 14.52
CA THR A 365 5.72 3.46 14.95
C THR A 365 5.63 2.28 15.93
N ILE A 366 6.68 2.05 16.73
CA ILE A 366 6.72 0.99 17.75
C ILE A 366 6.33 1.61 19.09
N ASP A 367 5.14 1.28 19.59
CA ASP A 367 4.63 1.79 20.88
C ASP A 367 5.26 1.13 22.12
N ALA A 368 6.06 0.06 21.94
CA ALA A 368 6.49 -0.83 23.02
C ALA A 368 8.00 -0.80 23.32
N VAL A 369 8.57 0.38 23.58
CA VAL A 369 9.92 0.47 24.18
C VAL A 369 9.80 0.24 25.69
N PRO A 370 10.55 -0.72 26.29
CA PRO A 370 10.53 -0.94 27.74
C PRO A 370 10.79 0.36 28.51
N GLU A 371 10.03 0.63 29.58
CA GLU A 371 10.04 1.90 30.32
C GLU A 371 11.45 2.35 30.75
N ARG A 372 12.33 1.39 31.07
CA ARG A 372 13.72 1.63 31.44
C ARG A 372 14.58 2.20 30.30
N LEU A 373 14.26 1.84 29.05
CA LEU A 373 14.92 2.34 27.85
C LEU A 373 14.29 3.63 27.34
N GLN A 374 13.07 3.98 27.77
CA GLN A 374 12.37 5.15 27.26
C GLN A 374 13.09 6.47 27.60
N LYS A 375 13.71 6.53 28.78
CA LYS A 375 14.46 7.70 29.29
C LYS A 375 15.96 7.62 29.03
N SER A 376 16.42 6.59 28.30
CA SER A 376 17.82 6.45 27.97
C SER A 376 18.13 7.22 26.69
N PRO A 377 19.33 7.80 26.57
CA PRO A 377 19.74 8.36 25.29
C PRO A 377 19.77 7.28 24.22
N GLY A 378 19.35 7.66 23.02
CA GLY A 378 19.30 6.78 21.85
C GLY A 378 20.13 7.38 20.71
N SER A 379 20.79 6.51 19.96
CA SER A 379 21.51 6.85 18.73
C SER A 379 21.01 5.95 17.61
N PHE A 380 20.72 6.55 16.47
CA PHE A 380 20.22 5.89 15.28
C PHE A 380 21.10 6.28 14.10
N LYS A 381 21.59 5.29 13.36
CA LYS A 381 22.28 5.54 12.10
C LYS A 381 21.61 4.79 10.97
N LEU A 382 21.30 5.50 9.89
CA LEU A 382 20.88 4.93 8.63
C LEU A 382 21.93 5.29 7.58
N LEU A 383 22.53 4.28 6.97
CA LEU A 383 23.47 4.42 5.87
C LEU A 383 22.83 3.86 4.60
N LEU A 384 22.84 4.66 3.55
CA LEU A 384 22.31 4.32 2.24
C LEU A 384 23.44 4.39 1.21
N SER A 385 23.51 3.39 0.32
CA SER A 385 24.43 3.37 -0.81
C SER A 385 23.67 3.46 -2.14
N PRO A 386 24.21 4.19 -3.13
CA PRO A 386 23.76 4.14 -4.52
C PRO A 386 23.69 2.72 -5.10
N ALA A 387 24.54 1.81 -4.61
CA ALA A 387 24.55 0.41 -5.03
C ALA A 387 23.38 -0.42 -4.46
N GLY A 388 22.52 0.18 -3.64
CA GLY A 388 21.41 -0.50 -2.96
C GLY A 388 21.78 -1.08 -1.60
N ASN A 389 23.04 -1.03 -1.18
CA ASN A 389 23.40 -1.46 0.17
C ASN A 389 22.81 -0.50 1.20
N THR A 390 22.20 -1.06 2.24
CA THR A 390 21.60 -0.29 3.33
C THR A 390 22.08 -0.85 4.65
N VAL A 391 22.54 0.02 5.55
CA VAL A 391 22.89 -0.37 6.91
C VAL A 391 22.09 0.46 7.88
N PHE A 392 21.47 -0.22 8.83
CA PHE A 392 20.61 0.36 9.84
C PHE A 392 21.15 -0.05 11.21
N ARG A 393 21.54 0.93 12.01
CA ARG A 393 22.09 0.71 13.36
C ARG A 393 21.23 1.45 14.36
N ILE A 394 20.71 0.73 15.34
CA ILE A 394 20.08 1.31 16.52
C ILE A 394 20.98 1.00 17.71
N GLU A 395 21.31 2.03 18.48
CA GLU A 395 21.99 1.92 19.76
C GLU A 395 21.14 2.61 20.83
N ILE A 396 20.79 1.86 21.88
CA ILE A 396 20.05 2.40 23.03
C ILE A 396 20.88 2.12 24.27
N GLY A 397 21.22 3.16 25.04
CA GLY A 397 22.04 3.01 26.25
C GLY A 397 22.43 4.33 26.90
N THR A 398 22.91 4.27 28.14
CA THR A 398 23.40 5.45 28.87
C THR A 398 24.79 5.86 28.40
N ALA A 399 24.96 7.12 28.03
CA ALA A 399 26.28 7.66 27.65
C ALA A 399 27.33 7.38 28.75
N GLY A 400 28.36 6.59 28.41
CA GLY A 400 29.54 6.38 29.27
C GLY A 400 29.70 4.99 29.92
N ASN A 401 28.85 3.99 29.63
CA ASN A 401 29.02 2.61 30.13
C ASN A 401 28.92 1.57 29.00
N ALA A 402 29.59 0.42 29.16
CA ALA A 402 29.67 -0.66 28.16
C ALA A 402 28.35 -1.42 27.89
N ASP A 403 27.25 -1.03 28.54
CA ASP A 403 25.95 -1.70 28.48
C ASP A 403 25.04 -1.12 27.37
N TYR A 404 25.50 -1.16 26.12
CA TYR A 404 24.67 -0.78 24.97
C TYR A 404 23.85 -1.97 24.47
N CYS A 405 22.54 -1.79 24.33
CA CYS A 405 21.75 -2.67 23.45
C CYS A 405 21.85 -2.10 22.03
N GLY A 406 22.70 -2.73 21.22
CA GLY A 406 22.90 -2.37 19.83
C GLY A 406 22.45 -3.50 18.91
N PHE A 407 21.52 -3.20 18.01
CA PHE A 407 21.19 -4.08 16.89
C PHE A 407 21.62 -3.40 15.60
N LEU A 408 22.32 -4.15 14.77
CA LEU A 408 22.67 -3.74 13.42
C LEU A 408 21.86 -4.62 12.45
N ILE A 409 21.05 -4.00 11.64
CA ILE A 409 20.34 -4.64 10.53
C ILE A 409 20.99 -4.13 9.26
N SER A 410 21.54 -5.02 8.44
CA SER A 410 22.13 -4.66 7.17
C SER A 410 21.46 -5.41 6.03
N LEU A 411 21.30 -4.74 4.91
CA LEU A 411 20.94 -5.32 3.63
C LEU A 411 22.14 -5.10 2.71
N VAL A 412 22.93 -6.15 2.51
CA VAL A 412 24.14 -6.10 1.69
C VAL A 412 24.02 -7.17 0.63
N ASP A 413 24.14 -6.78 -0.64
CA ASP A 413 24.04 -7.69 -1.80
C ASP A 413 22.73 -8.52 -1.84
N GLY A 414 21.67 -7.99 -1.22
CA GLY A 414 20.34 -8.61 -1.19
C GLY A 414 20.10 -9.61 -0.06
N ASP A 415 21.06 -9.78 0.86
CA ASP A 415 20.87 -10.60 2.06
C ASP A 415 20.55 -9.69 3.26
N PHE A 416 19.49 -10.01 4.01
CA PHE A 416 19.24 -9.37 5.29
C PHE A 416 20.14 -10.00 6.33
N GLN A 417 20.95 -9.20 7.00
CA GLN A 417 21.83 -9.64 8.06
C GLN A 417 21.47 -8.89 9.35
N PHE A 418 21.19 -9.64 10.40
CA PHE A 418 20.93 -9.12 11.74
C PHE A 418 22.14 -9.46 12.60
N ASP A 419 22.81 -8.42 13.06
CA ASP A 419 24.03 -8.48 13.84
C ASP A 419 23.72 -7.95 15.24
N SER A 420 23.87 -8.79 16.25
CA SER A 420 23.83 -8.36 17.64
C SER A 420 25.22 -7.93 18.09
N ILE A 421 25.36 -6.64 18.39
CA ILE A 421 26.62 -6.07 18.86
C ILE A 421 27.00 -6.68 20.22
N HIS A 422 26.01 -7.09 21.01
CA HIS A 422 26.23 -7.61 22.36
C HIS A 422 26.73 -9.06 22.37
N SER A 423 26.11 -9.95 21.61
CA SER A 423 26.46 -11.38 21.63
C SER A 423 27.52 -11.74 20.58
N HIS A 424 27.87 -10.80 19.70
CA HIS A 424 28.68 -11.05 18.50
C HIS A 424 28.12 -12.19 17.62
N ARG A 425 26.80 -12.35 17.60
CA ARG A 425 26.10 -13.30 16.71
C ARG A 425 25.49 -12.58 15.52
N SER A 426 25.50 -13.27 14.40
CA SER A 426 24.93 -12.81 13.14
C SER A 426 23.97 -13.86 12.57
N ILE A 427 22.81 -13.43 12.09
CA ILE A 427 21.93 -14.27 11.30
C ILE A 427 21.66 -13.63 9.94
N ARG A 428 21.83 -14.41 8.87
CA ARG A 428 21.60 -13.98 7.50
C ARG A 428 20.37 -14.67 6.92
N LEU A 429 19.39 -13.87 6.54
CA LEU A 429 18.18 -14.30 5.84
C LEU A 429 18.33 -13.99 4.36
N ARG A 430 18.17 -15.04 3.55
CA ARG A 430 17.97 -14.92 2.11
C ARG A 430 16.53 -15.33 1.82
N PRO A 431 15.60 -14.38 1.64
CA PRO A 431 14.20 -14.72 1.44
C PRO A 431 14.01 -15.49 0.12
N ASP A 432 13.50 -16.72 0.22
CA ASP A 432 13.21 -17.61 -0.93
C ASP A 432 12.02 -17.12 -1.79
N SER A 433 11.17 -16.26 -1.22
CA SER A 433 9.98 -15.74 -1.87
C SER A 433 9.96 -14.22 -1.87
N GLY A 434 9.26 -13.67 -2.86
CA GLY A 434 9.44 -12.30 -3.24
C GLY A 434 8.92 -11.26 -2.23
N LEU A 435 9.78 -10.80 -1.33
CA LEU A 435 9.54 -9.66 -0.46
C LEU A 435 9.78 -8.35 -1.24
N ASN A 436 8.68 -7.74 -1.69
CA ASN A 436 8.70 -6.42 -2.33
C ASN A 436 8.28 -5.35 -1.31
N THR A 437 9.23 -4.86 -0.52
CA THR A 437 8.97 -3.83 0.48
C THR A 437 9.58 -2.52 0.03
N ARG A 438 8.75 -1.51 -0.20
CA ARG A 438 9.17 -0.14 -0.50
C ARG A 438 8.92 0.74 0.72
N PHE A 439 9.98 1.26 1.28
CA PHE A 439 9.92 2.31 2.27
C PHE A 439 10.11 3.64 1.54
N ASN A 440 9.21 4.58 1.80
CA ASN A 440 9.33 5.95 1.30
C ASN A 440 9.56 6.84 2.52
N LEU A 441 10.79 7.32 2.69
CA LEU A 441 11.07 8.41 3.63
C LEU A 441 10.83 9.71 2.87
N LYS A 442 9.75 10.41 3.23
CA LYS A 442 9.43 11.73 2.67
C LYS A 442 9.69 12.76 3.75
N PHE A 443 10.69 13.61 3.53
CA PHE A 443 10.83 14.83 4.31
C PHE A 443 10.00 15.91 3.63
N PHE A 444 9.04 16.46 4.37
CA PHE A 444 8.20 17.54 3.88
C PHE A 444 8.74 18.86 4.39
N SER A 445 8.74 19.89 3.54
CA SER A 445 8.73 21.26 4.06
C SER A 445 7.42 21.51 4.82
N PRO A 446 7.37 22.49 5.74
CA PRO A 446 6.11 23.07 6.19
C PRO A 446 5.23 23.42 4.97
N GLU A 447 3.91 23.35 5.12
CA GLU A 447 2.98 23.79 4.07
C GLU A 447 3.29 25.24 3.72
N ASP A 448 3.67 25.48 2.45
CA ASP A 448 3.81 26.81 1.90
C ASP A 448 2.40 27.45 1.85
N PRO A 449 2.14 28.51 2.63
CA PRO A 449 0.82 29.13 2.70
C PRO A 449 0.37 29.74 1.36
N LEU A 450 1.30 30.04 0.45
CA LEU A 450 1.03 30.70 -0.83
C LEU A 450 0.80 29.70 -1.96
N ALA A 451 1.50 28.56 -1.95
CA ALA A 451 1.39 27.54 -2.99
C ALA A 451 0.40 26.41 -2.66
N GLY A 452 -0.01 26.26 -1.39
CA GLY A 452 -0.86 25.15 -0.94
C GLY A 452 -0.22 23.77 -1.17
N GLN A 453 1.10 23.72 -1.32
CA GLN A 453 1.86 22.53 -1.67
C GLN A 453 2.95 22.24 -0.64
N ARG A 454 3.21 20.95 -0.42
CA ARG A 454 4.34 20.46 0.35
C ARG A 454 5.41 20.02 -0.63
N TYR A 455 6.58 20.62 -0.55
CA TYR A 455 7.75 20.13 -1.27
C TYR A 455 8.25 18.87 -0.55
N SER A 456 8.66 17.84 -1.30
CA SER A 456 9.12 16.59 -0.70
C SER A 456 10.51 16.20 -1.18
N LEU A 457 11.45 16.05 -0.24
CA LEU A 457 12.65 15.26 -0.45
C LEU A 457 12.25 13.79 -0.29
N LYS A 458 12.27 13.05 -1.40
CA LYS A 458 11.80 11.66 -1.43
C LYS A 458 13.01 10.72 -1.47
N PHE A 459 13.17 9.96 -0.40
CA PHE A 459 14.03 8.79 -0.36
C PHE A 459 13.18 7.57 -0.64
N ASP A 460 13.33 7.03 -1.84
CA ASP A 460 12.79 5.73 -2.16
C ASP A 460 13.87 4.70 -1.85
N PHE A 461 13.62 3.83 -0.88
CA PHE A 461 14.40 2.60 -0.74
C PHE A 461 13.45 1.43 -0.76
N GLY A 462 13.61 0.58 -1.76
CA GLY A 462 12.74 -0.57 -1.94
C GLY A 462 13.57 -1.81 -2.19
N VAL A 463 13.22 -2.88 -1.51
CA VAL A 463 13.77 -4.19 -1.77
C VAL A 463 12.84 -4.87 -2.76
N ASN A 464 13.29 -5.07 -4.00
CA ASN A 464 12.49 -5.73 -5.04
C ASN A 464 13.04 -7.13 -5.31
N THR A 465 12.19 -8.11 -5.08
CA THR A 465 12.38 -9.50 -5.47
C THR A 465 11.60 -9.76 -6.77
N GLY A 466 12.29 -9.70 -7.91
CA GLY A 466 11.74 -10.30 -9.12
C GLY A 466 11.52 -11.80 -8.88
N LYS A 467 10.49 -12.41 -9.49
CA LYS A 467 10.16 -13.84 -9.31
C LYS A 467 11.33 -14.82 -9.56
N ARG A 468 12.47 -14.38 -10.15
CA ARG A 468 13.69 -15.17 -10.39
C ARG A 468 14.99 -14.32 -10.43
N GLY A 469 15.07 -13.16 -9.76
CA GLY A 469 16.25 -12.28 -9.82
C GLY A 469 16.86 -11.97 -8.44
N PRO A 470 18.16 -11.65 -8.34
CA PRO A 470 18.78 -11.23 -7.08
C PRO A 470 18.08 -9.97 -6.55
N MET A 471 17.94 -9.90 -5.23
CA MET A 471 17.38 -8.74 -4.54
C MET A 471 18.18 -7.49 -4.93
N ARG A 472 17.51 -6.49 -5.50
CA ARG A 472 18.12 -5.17 -5.72
C ARG A 472 17.41 -4.19 -4.83
N ALA A 473 18.13 -3.62 -3.87
CA ALA A 473 17.65 -2.41 -3.24
C ALA A 473 17.84 -1.26 -4.23
N VAL A 474 16.76 -0.55 -4.51
CA VAL A 474 16.82 0.68 -5.30
C VAL A 474 16.76 1.82 -4.32
N ALA A 475 17.90 2.45 -4.05
CA ALA A 475 17.97 3.73 -3.36
C ALA A 475 17.89 4.83 -4.42
N GLY A 476 16.77 5.55 -4.45
CA GLY A 476 16.56 6.70 -5.33
C GLY A 476 16.45 7.97 -4.50
N LEU A 477 17.32 8.93 -4.78
CA LEU A 477 17.18 10.30 -4.31
C LEU A 477 16.69 11.15 -5.48
N SER A 478 15.55 11.81 -5.29
CA SER A 478 15.03 12.77 -6.25
C SER A 478 14.71 14.06 -5.52
N VAL A 479 15.23 15.16 -6.03
CA VAL A 479 15.03 16.50 -5.47
C VAL A 479 14.53 17.40 -6.55
N ASP A 480 13.46 18.13 -6.25
CA ASP A 480 12.97 19.19 -7.13
C ASP A 480 13.94 20.39 -7.04
N PRO A 481 14.55 20.83 -8.16
CA PRO A 481 15.35 22.05 -8.19
C PRO A 481 14.63 23.28 -7.65
N ALA A 482 13.32 23.43 -7.89
CA ALA A 482 12.53 24.55 -7.38
C ALA A 482 12.50 24.56 -5.85
N PHE A 483 12.44 23.39 -5.22
CA PHE A 483 12.51 23.25 -3.77
C PHE A 483 13.86 23.75 -3.21
N MET A 484 14.97 23.40 -3.85
CA MET A 484 16.30 23.84 -3.42
C MET A 484 16.44 25.36 -3.51
N LEU A 485 15.92 25.98 -4.56
CA LEU A 485 15.94 27.44 -4.70
C LEU A 485 15.04 28.12 -3.67
N ASN A 486 13.86 27.56 -3.39
CA ASN A 486 12.95 28.14 -2.40
C ASN A 486 13.58 28.19 -1.00
N SER A 487 14.43 27.21 -0.65
CA SER A 487 15.10 27.16 0.65
C SER A 487 16.12 28.29 0.89
N VAL A 488 16.50 29.05 -0.13
CA VAL A 488 17.39 30.22 -0.01
C VAL A 488 16.70 31.54 -0.34
N SER A 489 15.53 31.48 -0.96
CA SER A 489 14.71 32.66 -1.30
C SER A 489 13.62 32.96 -0.29
N ASP A 490 13.18 31.96 0.48
CA ASP A 490 12.20 32.15 1.54
C ASP A 490 12.79 33.04 2.67
N PRO A 491 12.14 34.16 3.03
CA PRO A 491 12.61 35.06 4.10
C PRO A 491 12.81 34.40 5.47
N LEU A 492 12.23 33.22 5.71
CA LEU A 492 12.41 32.45 6.93
C LEU A 492 13.76 31.71 6.98
N HIS A 493 14.46 31.63 5.85
CA HIS A 493 15.78 31.03 5.75
C HIS A 493 16.85 32.11 5.73
N SER A 494 18.00 31.82 6.35
CA SER A 494 19.19 32.64 6.20
C SER A 494 20.30 31.81 5.56
N HIS A 495 21.23 32.47 4.90
CA HIS A 495 22.38 31.79 4.33
C HIS A 495 23.62 32.67 4.42
N GLU A 496 24.77 32.03 4.53
CA GLU A 496 26.07 32.71 4.56
C GLU A 496 27.14 31.93 3.79
N TYR A 497 28.15 32.66 3.32
CA TYR A 497 29.31 32.08 2.65
C TYR A 497 30.46 31.96 3.65
N ILE A 498 30.98 30.75 3.81
CA ILE A 498 32.16 30.45 4.62
C ILE A 498 33.22 29.87 3.69
N GLY A 499 34.05 30.75 3.12
CA GLY A 499 35.05 30.35 2.13
C GLY A 499 34.39 29.85 0.84
N ASP A 500 34.64 28.59 0.49
CA ASP A 500 34.08 27.88 -0.66
C ASP A 500 32.74 27.18 -0.35
N ARG A 501 32.16 27.43 0.83
CA ARG A 501 30.92 26.79 1.28
C ARG A 501 29.77 27.77 1.40
N LEU A 502 28.59 27.31 1.00
CA LEU A 502 27.31 27.94 1.27
C LEU A 502 26.66 27.20 2.44
N VAL A 503 26.40 27.93 3.54
CA VAL A 503 25.65 27.40 4.68
C VAL A 503 24.23 27.97 4.61
N VAL A 504 23.23 27.09 4.54
CA VAL A 504 21.80 27.44 4.53
C VAL A 504 21.19 27.05 5.87
N HIS A 505 20.70 28.03 6.61
CA HIS A 505 19.98 27.86 7.87
C HIS A 505 18.48 27.89 7.61
N GLN A 506 17.80 26.86 8.10
CA GLN A 506 16.35 26.70 8.01
C GLN A 506 15.71 26.97 9.39
N PRO A 507 14.41 27.29 9.43
CA PRO A 507 13.66 27.34 10.68
C PRO A 507 13.82 26.04 11.49
N GLY A 508 13.96 26.18 12.81
CA GLY A 508 14.18 25.02 13.70
C GLY A 508 15.65 24.63 13.86
N GLY A 509 16.60 25.50 13.54
CA GLY A 509 18.02 25.29 13.84
C GLY A 509 18.71 24.26 12.95
N ILE A 510 18.11 23.91 11.82
CA ILE A 510 18.71 23.03 10.81
C ILE A 510 19.65 23.87 9.94
N SER A 511 20.84 23.36 9.68
CA SER A 511 21.83 23.96 8.79
C SER A 511 22.33 22.93 7.79
N ASN A 512 22.54 23.34 6.55
CA ASN A 512 23.07 22.50 5.49
C ASN A 512 24.23 23.22 4.81
N GLU A 513 25.35 22.52 4.65
CA GLU A 513 26.56 23.01 4.00
C GLU A 513 26.68 22.44 2.59
N TYR A 514 26.87 23.32 1.61
CA TYR A 514 27.06 22.98 0.22
C TYR A 514 28.38 23.53 -0.29
N ASP A 515 29.10 22.74 -1.08
CA ASP A 515 30.24 23.20 -1.84
C ASP A 515 29.77 24.14 -2.96
N THR A 516 30.29 25.37 -3.01
CA THR A 516 29.78 26.40 -3.93
C THR A 516 30.11 26.10 -5.39
N GLU A 517 31.26 25.47 -5.67
CA GLU A 517 31.71 25.16 -7.03
C GLU A 517 30.94 23.96 -7.62
N THR A 518 30.84 22.88 -6.86
CA THR A 518 30.27 21.61 -7.32
C THR A 518 28.78 21.45 -6.99
N GLY A 519 28.27 22.23 -6.03
CA GLY A 519 26.94 22.05 -5.43
C GLY A 519 26.85 20.82 -4.52
N GLN A 520 27.94 20.09 -4.27
CA GLN A 520 27.89 18.90 -3.44
C GLN A 520 27.37 19.23 -2.04
N TRP A 521 26.40 18.47 -1.54
CA TRP A 521 25.98 18.55 -0.15
C TRP A 521 27.06 17.90 0.72
N LEU A 522 27.73 18.70 1.54
CA LEU A 522 28.86 18.28 2.37
C LEU A 522 28.37 17.66 3.68
N SER A 523 27.54 18.40 4.40
CA SER A 523 26.95 17.99 5.67
C SER A 523 25.68 18.76 5.95
N GLY A 524 24.86 18.25 6.85
CA GLY A 524 23.77 19.01 7.42
C GLY A 524 23.44 18.53 8.80
N GLY A 525 22.61 19.28 9.51
CA GLY A 525 22.13 18.85 10.81
C GLY A 525 21.45 19.97 11.57
N GLY A 526 20.76 19.60 12.63
CA GLY A 526 20.06 20.56 13.47
C GLY A 526 19.69 19.97 14.81
N ILE A 527 19.21 20.84 15.69
CA ILE A 527 18.60 20.46 16.95
C ILE A 527 17.09 20.47 16.75
N VAL A 528 16.45 19.33 16.97
CA VAL A 528 15.00 19.24 16.97
C VAL A 528 14.54 19.36 18.41
N GLU A 529 13.76 20.39 18.70
CA GLU A 529 13.11 20.57 20.00
C GLU A 529 11.60 20.39 19.86
N GLU A 530 11.03 19.46 20.65
CA GLU A 530 9.59 19.23 20.72
C GLU A 530 9.21 18.91 22.17
N ASP A 531 8.21 19.61 22.72
CA ASP A 531 7.73 19.41 24.10
C ASP A 531 8.82 19.47 25.19
N GLY A 532 9.86 20.28 24.98
CA GLY A 532 10.98 20.43 25.93
C GLY A 532 12.00 19.29 25.89
N ARG A 533 11.92 18.40 24.90
CA ARG A 533 12.93 17.37 24.60
C ARG A 533 13.81 17.85 23.46
N SER A 534 15.10 17.53 23.52
CA SER A 534 16.04 17.84 22.45
C SER A 534 16.62 16.57 21.82
N GLY A 535 16.80 16.63 20.51
CA GLY A 535 17.58 15.66 19.75
C GLY A 535 18.43 16.38 18.72
N SER A 536 19.56 15.80 18.34
CA SER A 536 20.35 16.25 17.21
C SER A 536 20.16 15.31 16.03
N ILE A 537 20.10 15.89 14.84
CA ILE A 537 20.17 15.14 13.59
C ILE A 537 21.37 15.63 12.81
N GLN A 538 22.11 14.70 12.22
CA GLN A 538 23.28 14.94 11.40
C GLN A 538 23.16 14.12 10.12
N TYR A 539 23.52 14.74 9.00
CA TYR A 539 23.55 14.15 7.69
C TYR A 539 24.94 14.33 7.10
N ALA A 540 25.47 13.30 6.46
CA ALA A 540 26.76 13.38 5.79
C ALA A 540 26.79 12.51 4.54
N PHE A 541 27.56 12.94 3.55
CA PHE A 541 27.92 12.12 2.40
C PHE A 541 29.40 11.78 2.46
N GLY A 542 29.75 10.53 2.13
CA GLY A 542 31.12 10.07 2.21
C GLY A 542 31.33 8.77 1.45
N LYS A 543 32.60 8.40 1.23
CA LYS A 543 32.93 7.10 0.65
C LYS A 543 33.19 6.08 1.76
N GLN A 544 32.75 4.84 1.54
CA GLN A 544 33.03 3.71 2.43
C GLN A 544 32.48 3.86 3.86
N LEU A 545 31.47 4.71 4.08
CA LEU A 545 30.77 4.84 5.35
C LEU A 545 30.15 3.51 5.78
N ILE A 546 29.51 2.78 4.87
CA ILE A 546 28.95 1.44 5.13
C ILE A 546 30.05 0.49 5.56
N ARG A 547 31.16 0.46 4.82
CA ARG A 547 32.28 -0.43 5.14
C ARG A 547 32.91 -0.07 6.48
N GLN A 548 33.14 1.20 6.76
CA GLN A 548 33.63 1.67 8.04
C GLN A 548 32.70 1.29 9.19
N GLU A 549 31.38 1.43 9.00
CA GLU A 549 30.40 1.07 10.01
C GLU A 549 30.36 -0.45 10.24
N LEU A 550 30.38 -1.24 9.16
CA LEU A 550 30.48 -2.70 9.23
C LEU A 550 31.79 -3.14 9.90
N ASP A 551 32.93 -2.56 9.55
CA ASP A 551 34.24 -2.88 10.12
C ASP A 551 34.31 -2.47 11.61
N THR A 552 33.68 -1.35 11.98
CA THR A 552 33.55 -0.91 13.39
C THR A 552 32.82 -1.96 14.21
N VAL A 553 31.76 -2.54 13.65
CA VAL A 553 30.98 -3.59 14.31
C VAL A 553 31.70 -4.96 14.25
N ARG A 554 32.40 -5.25 13.15
CA ARG A 554 33.02 -6.55 12.87
C ARG A 554 34.47 -6.71 13.31
N SER A 555 34.96 -5.83 14.17
CA SER A 555 36.32 -5.94 14.72
C SER A 555 36.56 -7.18 15.61
N GLY A 556 35.54 -8.02 15.85
CA GLY A 556 35.63 -9.33 16.55
C GLY A 556 35.31 -10.54 15.66
N GLU A 557 35.47 -11.76 16.19
CA GLU A 557 35.00 -13.00 15.53
C GLU A 557 33.49 -13.15 15.73
N TRP A 558 32.71 -13.25 14.64
CA TRP A 558 31.25 -13.39 14.66
C TRP A 558 30.83 -14.81 14.33
N ASP A 559 29.87 -15.34 15.08
CA ASP A 559 29.19 -16.60 14.75
C ASP A 559 28.05 -16.31 13.76
N VAL A 560 28.20 -16.73 12.50
CA VAL A 560 27.29 -16.39 11.40
C VAL A 560 26.46 -17.61 10.99
N GLN A 561 25.14 -17.49 11.10
CA GLN A 561 24.20 -18.48 10.59
C GLN A 561 23.66 -18.06 9.21
N GLU A 562 23.93 -18.84 8.16
CA GLU A 562 23.49 -18.56 6.78
C GLU A 562 22.15 -19.23 6.43
N ASN A 563 21.37 -18.58 5.54
CA ASN A 563 20.10 -19.07 4.98
C ASN A 563 19.05 -19.46 6.04
N ALA A 564 18.94 -18.66 7.08
CA ALA A 564 17.94 -18.85 8.12
C ALA A 564 16.52 -18.58 7.60
N GLY A 565 15.55 -19.42 7.98
CA GLY A 565 14.13 -19.16 7.82
C GLY A 565 13.58 -18.31 8.97
N LEU A 566 12.26 -18.08 8.98
CA LEU A 566 11.59 -17.31 10.03
C LEU A 566 11.81 -17.93 11.42
N ALA A 567 11.83 -19.25 11.50
CA ALA A 567 12.08 -20.00 12.72
C ALA A 567 13.47 -19.71 13.32
N GLU A 568 14.51 -19.73 12.49
CA GLU A 568 15.89 -19.45 12.91
C GLU A 568 16.05 -17.97 13.30
N LEU A 569 15.39 -17.04 12.61
CA LEU A 569 15.36 -15.62 12.99
C LEU A 569 14.76 -15.41 14.39
N LEU A 570 13.64 -16.07 14.67
CA LEU A 570 13.01 -16.01 15.99
C LEU A 570 13.92 -16.60 17.06
N ASN A 571 14.58 -17.72 16.80
CA ASN A 571 15.56 -18.31 17.72
C ASN A 571 16.74 -17.37 18.00
N PHE A 572 17.24 -16.69 16.97
CA PHE A 572 18.28 -15.68 17.11
C PHE A 572 17.82 -14.52 18.00
N ALA A 573 16.69 -13.88 17.68
CA ALA A 573 16.15 -12.76 18.46
C ALA A 573 15.89 -13.14 19.93
N ILE A 574 15.38 -14.35 20.16
CA ILE A 574 15.16 -14.88 21.51
C ILE A 574 16.49 -15.09 22.24
N GLY A 575 17.50 -15.66 21.59
CA GLY A 575 18.84 -15.83 22.15
C GLY A 575 19.45 -14.49 22.57
N GLU A 576 19.28 -13.46 21.76
CA GLU A 576 19.77 -12.10 22.06
C GLU A 576 19.10 -11.47 23.28
N LEU A 577 17.79 -11.67 23.43
CA LEU A 577 17.06 -11.23 24.63
C LEU A 577 17.51 -11.97 25.90
N GLN A 578 18.02 -13.20 25.77
CA GLN A 578 18.53 -13.99 26.90
C GLN A 578 19.94 -13.60 27.31
N THR A 579 20.83 -13.33 26.34
CA THR A 579 22.25 -13.05 26.62
C THR A 579 22.57 -11.56 26.75
N GLY A 580 21.72 -10.68 26.20
CA GLY A 580 21.81 -9.21 26.10
C GLY A 580 21.90 -8.43 27.42
N PRO A 581 22.28 -7.13 27.43
CA PRO A 581 22.13 -6.22 28.59
C PRO A 581 20.64 -6.02 28.96
N LEU A 582 19.76 -6.35 28.02
CA LEU A 582 18.33 -6.58 28.17
C LEU A 582 17.98 -7.83 29.00
N GLN A 583 18.95 -8.46 29.70
CA GLN A 583 18.73 -9.66 30.51
C GLN A 583 17.41 -9.54 31.26
N LEU A 584 16.43 -10.31 30.80
CA LEU A 584 15.21 -10.47 31.54
C LEU A 584 15.61 -10.99 32.93
N PRO A 585 14.95 -10.54 34.01
CA PRO A 585 15.21 -11.04 35.36
C PRO A 585 15.44 -12.56 35.37
N SER A 586 16.34 -13.08 36.21
CA SER A 586 16.70 -14.51 36.22
C SER A 586 15.51 -15.47 36.39
N SER A 587 14.36 -14.99 36.87
CA SER A 587 13.07 -15.69 36.87
C SER A 587 12.46 -15.96 35.48
N LEU A 588 12.80 -15.15 34.48
CA LEU A 588 12.39 -15.25 33.08
C LEU A 588 13.44 -15.95 32.20
N GLN A 589 14.71 -16.03 32.59
CA GLN A 589 15.77 -16.72 31.80
C GLN A 589 15.73 -18.25 31.85
N THR A 590 14.87 -18.85 32.69
CA THR A 590 14.78 -20.30 32.89
C THR A 590 14.32 -21.06 31.64
N GLU A 591 14.50 -22.38 31.65
CA GLU A 591 13.96 -23.45 30.78
C GLU A 591 12.66 -23.13 30.00
N ARG A 592 11.79 -22.31 30.58
CA ARG A 592 10.69 -21.60 29.89
C ARG A 592 11.14 -21.02 28.54
N VAL A 593 12.00 -20.01 28.46
CA VAL A 593 12.26 -19.30 27.17
C VAL A 593 12.79 -20.25 26.07
N GLN A 594 13.50 -21.32 26.43
CA GLN A 594 13.94 -22.39 25.51
C GLN A 594 12.83 -23.36 25.07
N ARG A 595 11.78 -23.54 25.88
CA ARG A 595 10.58 -24.30 25.51
C ARG A 595 9.58 -23.42 24.73
N TRP A 596 9.57 -22.11 24.98
CA TRP A 596 8.81 -21.08 24.26
C TRP A 596 9.22 -20.89 22.80
N SER A 597 10.52 -20.78 22.56
CA SER A 597 11.10 -20.71 21.21
C SER A 597 10.69 -21.93 20.37
N ARG A 598 10.76 -23.13 20.95
CA ARG A 598 10.34 -24.37 20.26
C ARG A 598 8.88 -24.37 19.84
N LEU A 599 7.97 -23.86 20.67
CA LEU A 599 6.55 -23.79 20.35
C LEU A 599 6.24 -22.78 19.23
N LEU A 600 6.81 -21.57 19.32
CA LEU A 600 6.60 -20.54 18.29
C LEU A 600 7.15 -20.98 16.93
N VAL A 601 8.29 -21.67 16.91
CA VAL A 601 8.87 -22.28 15.70
C VAL A 601 7.93 -23.36 15.13
N HIS A 602 7.36 -24.22 15.99
CA HIS A 602 6.44 -25.27 15.54
C HIS A 602 5.15 -24.71 14.93
N ILE A 603 4.58 -23.67 15.55
CA ILE A 603 3.39 -22.98 15.05
C ILE A 603 3.69 -22.30 13.70
N ALA A 604 4.81 -21.59 13.59
CA ALA A 604 5.21 -20.92 12.35
C ALA A 604 5.37 -21.92 11.19
N GLN A 605 6.04 -23.05 11.42
CA GLN A 605 6.24 -24.09 10.40
C GLN A 605 4.92 -24.71 9.91
N ARG A 606 3.95 -24.95 10.82
CA ARG A 606 2.63 -25.48 10.42
C ARG A 606 1.79 -24.47 9.64
N VAL A 607 1.86 -23.19 9.99
CA VAL A 607 1.17 -22.12 9.24
C VAL A 607 1.75 -21.99 7.83
N GLU A 608 3.07 -22.01 7.68
CA GLU A 608 3.72 -21.98 6.36
C GLU A 608 3.37 -23.20 5.50
N GLN A 609 3.28 -24.38 6.10
CA GLN A 609 2.92 -25.60 5.39
C GLN A 609 1.48 -25.56 4.86
N LYS A 610 0.51 -25.14 5.68
CA LYS A 610 -0.92 -25.04 5.30
C LYS A 610 -1.14 -24.00 4.20
N GLN A 611 -0.43 -22.87 4.25
CA GLN A 611 -0.48 -21.86 3.18
C GLN A 611 0.09 -22.38 1.85
N LYS A 612 1.17 -23.17 1.88
CA LYS A 612 1.74 -23.79 0.68
C LYS A 612 0.77 -24.81 0.06
N ASP A 613 0.03 -25.54 0.89
CA ASP A 613 -0.94 -26.56 0.45
C ASP A 613 -2.21 -25.93 -0.17
N GLU A 614 -2.69 -24.79 0.35
CA GLU A 614 -3.87 -24.06 -0.16
C GLU A 614 -3.61 -23.21 -1.43
N GLN A 615 -2.35 -22.93 -1.77
CA GLN A 615 -1.98 -22.04 -2.90
C GLN A 615 -1.95 -22.72 -4.28
N SER A 616 -2.39 -23.97 -4.42
CA SER A 616 -2.44 -24.65 -5.72
C SER A 616 -3.64 -24.15 -6.57
N VAL A 617 -3.32 -23.21 -7.47
CA VAL A 617 -4.21 -22.58 -8.50
C VAL A 617 -5.20 -21.55 -7.94
N ALA A 618 -4.73 -20.32 -7.73
CA ALA A 618 -5.60 -19.19 -7.38
C ALA A 618 -6.43 -18.73 -8.58
N PHE A 619 -7.73 -19.05 -8.59
CA PHE A 619 -8.71 -18.43 -9.48
C PHE A 619 -8.99 -16.99 -9.06
N GLN A 620 -9.02 -16.06 -10.02
CA GLN A 620 -9.21 -14.64 -9.76
C GLN A 620 -10.26 -14.08 -10.71
N ILE A 621 -11.20 -13.31 -10.17
CA ILE A 621 -12.15 -12.53 -10.96
C ILE A 621 -11.55 -11.12 -11.08
N PRO A 622 -11.16 -10.67 -12.29
CA PRO A 622 -10.65 -9.31 -12.46
C PRO A 622 -11.76 -8.30 -12.10
N PRO A 623 -11.45 -7.09 -11.64
CA PRO A 623 -12.45 -6.08 -11.32
C PRO A 623 -13.29 -5.71 -12.56
N ALA A 624 -14.59 -5.44 -12.37
CA ALA A 624 -15.45 -4.95 -13.45
C ALA A 624 -14.90 -3.63 -14.00
N GLY A 625 -14.67 -3.55 -15.31
CA GLY A 625 -13.97 -2.43 -15.97
C GLY A 625 -14.49 -1.05 -15.55
N GLY A 626 -13.65 -0.30 -14.83
CA GLY A 626 -13.94 1.06 -14.39
C GLY A 626 -12.77 1.64 -13.57
N THR A 627 -11.92 2.45 -14.22
CA THR A 627 -11.00 3.44 -13.61
C THR A 627 -10.40 3.08 -12.23
N GLY A 628 -9.87 1.86 -12.10
CA GLY A 628 -9.32 1.27 -10.86
C GLY A 628 -8.02 1.89 -10.34
N ASN A 629 -7.76 3.16 -10.64
CA ASN A 629 -6.60 3.90 -10.12
C ASN A 629 -6.95 4.83 -8.95
N SER A 630 -8.20 4.84 -8.46
CA SER A 630 -8.51 5.55 -7.22
C SER A 630 -7.90 4.82 -6.03
N PRO A 631 -7.07 5.47 -5.19
CA PRO A 631 -6.61 4.89 -3.93
C PRO A 631 -7.75 4.38 -3.04
N MET A 632 -8.95 4.96 -3.16
CA MET A 632 -10.15 4.54 -2.43
C MET A 632 -10.67 3.18 -2.88
N PHE A 633 -10.53 2.84 -4.16
CA PHE A 633 -10.89 1.52 -4.67
C PHE A 633 -9.95 0.43 -4.13
N TRP A 634 -8.64 0.72 -4.09
CA TRP A 634 -7.66 -0.17 -3.49
C TRP A 634 -7.90 -0.37 -1.99
N LEU A 635 -8.19 0.72 -1.28
CA LEU A 635 -8.56 0.67 0.14
C LEU A 635 -9.84 -0.16 0.33
N ALA A 636 -10.86 0.03 -0.51
CA ALA A 636 -12.08 -0.77 -0.47
C ALA A 636 -11.83 -2.26 -0.70
N ALA A 637 -11.02 -2.63 -1.70
CA ALA A 637 -10.68 -4.02 -1.97
C ALA A 637 -9.87 -4.65 -0.81
N MET A 638 -8.91 -3.92 -0.26
CA MET A 638 -8.12 -4.35 0.89
C MET A 638 -9.01 -4.54 2.12
N LEU A 639 -9.89 -3.58 2.42
CA LEU A 639 -10.83 -3.67 3.53
C LEU A 639 -11.80 -4.83 3.34
N SER A 640 -12.35 -5.04 2.15
CA SER A 640 -13.25 -6.16 1.86
C SER A 640 -12.57 -7.51 2.11
N ASN A 641 -11.32 -7.68 1.65
CA ASN A 641 -10.55 -8.91 1.85
C ASN A 641 -10.20 -9.12 3.33
N ALA A 642 -9.73 -8.08 4.03
CA ALA A 642 -9.44 -8.15 5.45
C ALA A 642 -10.70 -8.47 6.26
N ASN A 643 -11.82 -7.82 5.93
CA ASN A 643 -13.11 -8.00 6.58
C ASN A 643 -13.62 -9.44 6.42
N ASN A 644 -13.51 -10.01 5.22
CA ASN A 644 -13.85 -11.42 4.94
C ASN A 644 -12.91 -12.42 5.62
N ALA A 645 -11.66 -12.03 5.90
CA ALA A 645 -10.70 -12.89 6.56
C ALA A 645 -10.86 -12.87 8.10
N VAL A 646 -11.22 -11.72 8.67
CA VAL A 646 -11.16 -11.50 10.12
C VAL A 646 -12.51 -11.74 10.81
N PHE A 647 -13.62 -11.30 10.22
CA PHE A 647 -14.92 -11.27 10.90
C PHE A 647 -15.87 -12.36 10.42
N ALA A 648 -16.70 -12.87 11.34
CA ALA A 648 -17.78 -13.80 11.01
C ALA A 648 -18.74 -13.18 9.99
N ARG A 649 -19.20 -13.96 9.01
CA ARG A 649 -20.21 -13.51 8.05
C ARG A 649 -21.46 -13.07 8.79
N GLN A 650 -22.08 -12.00 8.31
CA GLN A 650 -23.29 -11.42 8.91
C GLN A 650 -23.11 -10.80 10.30
N SER A 651 -21.93 -10.87 10.91
CA SER A 651 -21.64 -10.08 12.11
C SER A 651 -21.77 -8.59 11.82
N GLN A 652 -22.00 -7.77 12.86
CA GLN A 652 -22.07 -6.32 12.69
C GLN A 652 -20.74 -5.73 12.18
N LEU A 653 -19.60 -6.25 12.66
CA LEU A 653 -18.25 -5.89 12.19
C LEU A 653 -18.07 -6.20 10.71
N TRP A 654 -18.42 -7.41 10.28
CA TRP A 654 -18.37 -7.79 8.88
C TRP A 654 -19.31 -6.94 8.02
N SER A 655 -20.53 -6.71 8.49
CA SER A 655 -21.53 -5.91 7.77
C SER A 655 -21.07 -4.47 7.60
N PHE A 656 -20.46 -3.88 8.65
CA PHE A 656 -19.89 -2.55 8.61
C PHE A 656 -18.71 -2.47 7.64
N GLY A 657 -17.70 -3.33 7.76
CA GLY A 657 -16.53 -3.30 6.88
C GLY A 657 -16.91 -3.53 5.41
N ARG A 658 -17.91 -4.38 5.15
CA ARG A 658 -18.49 -4.58 3.82
C ARG A 658 -19.16 -3.31 3.29
N GLU A 659 -20.07 -2.71 4.05
CA GLU A 659 -20.79 -1.50 3.62
C GLU A 659 -19.86 -0.30 3.49
N LEU A 660 -18.83 -0.22 4.32
CA LEU A 660 -17.77 0.77 4.22
C LEU A 660 -16.92 0.56 2.97
N SER A 661 -16.53 -0.68 2.66
CA SER A 661 -15.82 -1.01 1.42
C SER A 661 -16.64 -0.62 0.19
N LEU A 662 -17.95 -0.91 0.20
CA LEU A 662 -18.85 -0.47 -0.87
C LEU A 662 -18.97 1.05 -0.93
N LEU A 663 -19.08 1.75 0.20
CA LEU A 663 -19.11 3.21 0.25
C LEU A 663 -17.85 3.83 -0.37
N LEU A 664 -16.68 3.27 -0.05
CA LEU A 664 -15.39 3.73 -0.58
C LEU A 664 -15.24 3.45 -2.08
N ALA A 665 -15.78 2.32 -2.55
CA ALA A 665 -15.71 1.92 -3.95
C ALA A 665 -16.73 2.65 -4.85
N THR A 666 -17.96 2.84 -4.39
CA THR A 666 -19.08 3.29 -5.24
C THR A 666 -19.64 4.66 -4.87
N GLN A 667 -19.32 5.18 -3.68
CA GLN A 667 -19.93 6.40 -3.11
C GLN A 667 -21.46 6.35 -3.03
N GLU A 668 -22.05 5.15 -2.96
CA GLU A 668 -23.51 5.02 -2.91
C GLU A 668 -24.11 5.55 -1.60
N LEU A 669 -25.11 6.43 -1.73
CA LEU A 669 -25.93 6.95 -0.62
C LEU A 669 -26.53 5.83 0.26
N ARG A 670 -26.79 4.66 -0.31
CA ARG A 670 -27.33 3.52 0.43
C ARG A 670 -26.32 2.93 1.40
N SER A 671 -25.07 2.72 0.96
CA SER A 671 -24.00 2.26 1.84
C SER A 671 -23.74 3.26 2.95
N MET A 672 -23.81 4.56 2.65
CA MET A 672 -23.70 5.59 3.68
C MET A 672 -24.83 5.49 4.73
N ARG A 673 -26.08 5.26 4.31
CA ARG A 673 -27.21 5.06 5.25
C ARG A 673 -27.05 3.79 6.08
N GLU A 674 -26.53 2.71 5.49
CA GLU A 674 -26.34 1.45 6.20
C GLU A 674 -25.19 1.53 7.21
N VAL A 675 -24.09 2.19 6.82
CA VAL A 675 -22.99 2.55 7.73
C VAL A 675 -23.52 3.41 8.88
N ASP A 676 -24.29 4.46 8.61
CA ASP A 676 -24.90 5.31 9.66
C ASP A 676 -25.88 4.51 10.53
N ARG A 677 -26.70 3.62 9.94
CA ARG A 677 -27.62 2.74 10.67
C ARG A 677 -26.85 1.83 11.62
N ILE A 678 -25.80 1.15 11.14
CA ILE A 678 -24.97 0.25 11.95
C ILE A 678 -24.30 1.05 13.08
N LEU A 679 -23.68 2.20 12.79
CA LEU A 679 -23.04 3.03 13.82
C LEU A 679 -24.02 3.58 14.86
N ARG A 680 -25.30 3.76 14.48
CA ARG A 680 -26.35 4.21 15.38
C ARG A 680 -27.05 3.10 16.14
N ASP A 681 -26.84 1.85 15.77
CA ASP A 681 -27.42 0.69 16.44
C ASP A 681 -26.94 0.66 17.90
N ASP A 682 -27.87 0.47 18.83
CA ASP A 682 -27.56 0.39 20.25
C ASP A 682 -26.79 -0.90 20.59
N GLN A 683 -26.80 -1.89 19.68
CA GLN A 683 -26.00 -3.11 19.79
C GLN A 683 -24.56 -2.96 19.27
N SER A 684 -24.22 -1.84 18.61
CA SER A 684 -22.87 -1.59 18.15
C SER A 684 -21.94 -1.34 19.33
N GLY A 685 -20.94 -2.20 19.50
CA GLY A 685 -20.02 -2.14 20.61
C GLY A 685 -18.76 -1.30 20.37
N PRO A 686 -17.89 -1.25 21.38
CA PRO A 686 -16.72 -0.37 21.37
C PRO A 686 -15.68 -0.74 20.30
N LEU A 687 -15.56 -2.01 19.90
CA LEU A 687 -14.60 -2.45 18.88
C LEU A 687 -15.05 -2.02 17.48
N LEU A 688 -16.34 -2.15 17.17
CA LEU A 688 -16.90 -1.66 15.90
C LEU A 688 -16.76 -0.14 15.78
N GLN A 689 -17.03 0.58 16.86
CA GLN A 689 -16.90 2.04 16.88
C GLN A 689 -15.44 2.50 16.82
N LEU A 690 -14.50 1.75 17.40
CA LEU A 690 -13.06 1.96 17.19
C LEU A 690 -12.67 1.70 15.74
N TYR A 691 -13.11 0.59 15.14
CA TYR A 691 -12.84 0.29 13.74
C TYR A 691 -13.34 1.42 12.84
N ALA A 692 -14.54 1.92 13.11
CA ALA A 692 -15.10 3.06 12.41
C ALA A 692 -14.29 4.35 12.61
N SER A 693 -13.85 4.65 13.84
CA SER A 693 -13.10 5.87 14.12
C SER A 693 -11.74 5.88 13.42
N GLU A 694 -11.03 4.74 13.40
CA GLU A 694 -9.76 4.57 12.70
C GLU A 694 -9.91 4.77 11.19
N VAL A 695 -10.93 4.16 10.56
CA VAL A 695 -11.12 4.33 9.11
C VAL A 695 -11.58 5.74 8.78
N PHE A 696 -12.49 6.32 9.56
CA PHE A 696 -12.96 7.69 9.31
C PHE A 696 -11.90 8.74 9.61
N ALA A 697 -10.86 8.48 10.40
CA ALA A 697 -9.78 9.45 10.61
C ALA A 697 -9.13 9.84 9.27
N PHE A 698 -9.10 8.91 8.30
CA PHE A 698 -8.56 9.14 6.95
C PHE A 698 -9.54 9.85 6.00
N VAL A 699 -10.85 9.70 6.22
CA VAL A 699 -11.88 10.11 5.24
C VAL A 699 -12.73 11.29 5.72
N ASN A 700 -13.09 11.29 7.01
CA ASN A 700 -13.92 12.31 7.64
C ASN A 700 -13.63 12.38 9.16
N PRO A 701 -12.76 13.31 9.60
CA PRO A 701 -12.38 13.45 11.01
C PRO A 701 -13.57 13.70 11.96
N GLN A 702 -14.67 14.29 11.48
CA GLN A 702 -15.86 14.51 12.32
C GLN A 702 -16.59 13.20 12.63
N LEU A 703 -16.76 12.34 11.63
CA LEU A 703 -17.35 11.01 11.84
C LEU A 703 -16.44 10.13 12.71
N SER A 704 -15.13 10.26 12.55
CA SER A 704 -14.15 9.59 13.42
C SER A 704 -14.36 9.97 14.89
N ARG A 705 -14.46 11.27 15.17
CA ARG A 705 -14.73 11.77 16.52
C ARG A 705 -16.08 11.29 17.06
N ILE A 706 -17.15 11.33 16.27
CA ILE A 706 -18.49 10.87 16.71
C ILE A 706 -18.47 9.38 17.08
N ALA A 707 -17.87 8.55 16.23
CA ALA A 707 -17.71 7.13 16.51
C ALA A 707 -16.88 6.90 17.78
N ALA A 708 -15.79 7.66 17.94
CA ALA A 708 -14.94 7.54 19.11
C ALA A 708 -15.62 7.98 20.42
N GLU A 709 -16.37 9.09 20.41
CA GLU A 709 -17.16 9.55 21.56
C GLU A 709 -18.25 8.55 21.95
N ARG A 710 -18.82 7.83 20.97
CA ARG A 710 -19.81 6.78 21.22
C ARG A 710 -19.16 5.54 21.82
N ALA A 711 -18.05 5.08 21.25
CA ALA A 711 -17.27 3.96 21.78
C ALA A 711 -16.88 4.19 23.25
N LEU A 712 -16.41 5.40 23.60
CA LEU A 712 -16.03 5.77 24.97
C LEU A 712 -17.20 5.66 25.96
N ARG A 713 -18.45 5.81 25.51
CA ARG A 713 -19.66 5.64 26.34
C ARG A 713 -20.07 4.17 26.49
N GLN A 714 -19.59 3.30 25.61
CA GLN A 714 -19.98 1.88 25.49
C GLN A 714 -18.81 0.92 25.86
N LEU A 715 -17.80 1.38 26.61
CA LEU A 715 -16.70 0.54 27.11
C LEU A 715 -17.13 -0.43 28.22
N ASP A 716 -18.35 -0.98 28.16
CA ASP A 716 -18.87 -1.98 29.09
C ASP A 716 -18.62 -3.41 28.62
N SER A 717 -18.52 -4.34 29.57
CA SER A 717 -18.20 -5.75 29.30
C SER A 717 -19.28 -6.53 28.53
N PRO A 718 -20.60 -6.31 28.75
CA PRO A 718 -21.63 -7.03 28.00
C PRO A 718 -21.63 -6.78 26.49
N THR A 719 -21.54 -5.51 26.07
CA THR A 719 -21.57 -5.15 24.64
C THR A 719 -20.35 -5.68 23.90
N LEU A 720 -19.20 -5.64 24.58
CA LEU A 720 -17.98 -6.26 24.09
C LEU A 720 -18.10 -7.79 23.91
N ALA A 721 -18.68 -8.50 24.88
CA ALA A 721 -18.74 -9.96 24.81
C ALA A 721 -19.41 -10.43 23.51
N MET A 722 -20.45 -9.70 23.07
CA MET A 722 -21.11 -9.92 21.78
C MET A 722 -20.16 -9.66 20.59
N GLU A 723 -19.34 -8.61 20.63
CA GLU A 723 -18.37 -8.32 19.55
C GLU A 723 -17.21 -9.31 19.52
N LEU A 724 -16.74 -9.80 20.67
CA LEU A 724 -15.70 -10.81 20.75
C LEU A 724 -16.18 -12.14 20.17
N GLU A 725 -17.45 -12.50 20.37
CA GLU A 725 -18.04 -13.66 19.72
C GLU A 725 -18.07 -13.52 18.18
N ALA A 726 -18.33 -12.31 17.68
CA ALA A 726 -18.27 -12.01 16.24
C ALA A 726 -16.84 -12.02 15.65
N ILE A 727 -15.80 -11.83 16.46
CA ILE A 727 -14.40 -11.85 16.01
C ILE A 727 -13.79 -13.25 16.17
N PHE A 728 -14.11 -13.92 17.28
CA PHE A 728 -13.43 -15.14 17.71
C PHE A 728 -14.33 -16.39 17.72
N GLY A 729 -15.55 -16.30 17.17
CA GLY A 729 -16.40 -17.46 16.95
C GLY A 729 -15.77 -18.51 16.02
N THR A 730 -16.24 -19.74 16.12
CA THR A 730 -15.71 -20.90 15.36
C THR A 730 -15.80 -20.76 13.83
N ASP A 731 -16.63 -19.85 13.35
CA ASP A 731 -16.87 -19.56 11.94
C ASP A 731 -15.95 -18.48 11.38
N THR A 732 -15.09 -17.86 12.19
CA THR A 732 -14.10 -16.88 11.74
C THR A 732 -12.72 -17.53 11.61
N LYS A 733 -11.86 -17.04 10.70
CA LYS A 733 -10.48 -17.58 10.60
C LYS A 733 -9.67 -17.28 11.87
N CYS A 734 -9.91 -16.14 12.52
CA CYS A 734 -9.28 -15.80 13.80
C CYS A 734 -9.72 -16.75 14.91
N GLY A 735 -11.02 -17.03 15.02
CA GLY A 735 -11.57 -17.97 15.99
C GLY A 735 -11.12 -19.39 15.72
N GLN A 736 -11.10 -19.84 14.45
CA GLN A 736 -10.52 -21.13 14.06
C GLN A 736 -9.05 -21.22 14.43
N PHE A 737 -8.24 -20.21 14.11
CA PHE A 737 -6.84 -20.17 14.50
C PHE A 737 -6.65 -20.23 16.01
N LEU A 738 -7.40 -19.45 16.79
CA LEU A 738 -7.31 -19.48 18.25
C LEU A 738 -7.87 -20.77 18.85
N THR A 739 -8.88 -21.36 18.23
CA THR A 739 -9.45 -22.66 18.62
C THR A 739 -8.44 -23.77 18.36
N GLU A 740 -7.79 -23.77 17.19
CA GLU A 740 -6.67 -24.66 16.84
C GLU A 740 -5.52 -24.46 17.83
N LEU A 741 -5.16 -23.20 18.13
CA LEU A 741 -4.14 -22.89 19.12
C LEU A 741 -4.51 -23.48 20.49
N ILE A 742 -5.71 -23.21 20.99
CA ILE A 742 -6.17 -23.72 22.30
C ILE A 742 -6.26 -25.25 22.30
N HIS A 743 -6.69 -25.85 21.19
CA HIS A 743 -6.70 -27.29 21.02
C HIS A 743 -5.29 -27.86 21.18
N GLU A 744 -4.31 -27.30 20.46
CA GLU A 744 -2.91 -27.68 20.58
C GLU A 744 -2.43 -27.51 22.02
N VAL A 745 -2.71 -26.37 22.67
CA VAL A 745 -2.38 -26.12 24.08
C VAL A 745 -2.97 -27.19 25.01
N ARG A 746 -4.19 -27.64 24.78
CA ARG A 746 -4.84 -28.69 25.60
C ARG A 746 -4.21 -30.06 25.37
N THR A 747 -3.76 -30.34 24.15
CA THR A 747 -3.07 -31.59 23.81
C THR A 747 -1.62 -31.64 24.32
N LEU A 748 -1.03 -30.50 24.69
CA LEU A 748 0.30 -30.47 25.28
C LEU A 748 0.35 -31.28 26.59
N PRO A 749 1.46 -32.00 26.85
CA PRO A 749 1.76 -32.58 28.15
C PRO A 749 1.59 -31.57 29.28
N ALA A 750 1.16 -32.04 30.46
CA ALA A 750 0.82 -31.15 31.58
C ALA A 750 1.99 -30.25 32.02
N ASP A 751 3.23 -30.72 31.91
CA ASP A 751 4.43 -29.94 32.19
C ASP A 751 4.68 -28.87 31.12
N GLU A 752 4.49 -29.17 29.83
CA GLU A 752 4.60 -28.21 28.73
C GLU A 752 3.49 -27.14 28.78
N ARG A 753 2.26 -27.56 29.10
CA ARG A 753 1.12 -26.65 29.27
C ARG A 753 1.30 -25.71 30.46
N ALA A 754 1.80 -26.21 31.60
CA ALA A 754 2.11 -25.36 32.76
C ALA A 754 3.12 -24.26 32.40
N LEU A 755 4.11 -24.57 31.57
CA LEU A 755 5.10 -23.60 31.09
C LEU A 755 4.54 -22.59 30.08
N LEU A 756 3.57 -23.00 29.26
CA LEU A 756 2.85 -22.09 28.37
C LEU A 756 2.01 -21.08 29.17
N LEU A 757 1.38 -21.55 30.22
CA LEU A 757 0.54 -20.73 31.08
C LEU A 757 1.37 -19.65 31.80
N GLU A 758 2.67 -19.90 32.00
CA GLU A 758 3.58 -19.02 32.73
C GLU A 758 4.04 -17.76 32.01
N VAL A 759 3.84 -17.61 30.69
CA VAL A 759 4.19 -16.38 29.94
C VAL A 759 3.04 -15.45 29.74
N PHE A 760 1.80 -15.88 29.97
CA PHE A 760 0.75 -14.91 30.18
C PHE A 760 1.17 -14.07 31.41
N PRO A 761 1.51 -12.78 31.19
CA PRO A 761 2.24 -11.97 32.17
C PRO A 761 1.41 -11.72 33.43
N GLU A 762 0.09 -11.87 33.31
CA GLU A 762 -0.82 -11.78 34.43
C GLU A 762 -1.35 -13.13 34.88
N GLU A 763 -1.39 -13.27 36.21
CA GLU A 763 -1.93 -14.40 36.93
C GLU A 763 -3.38 -14.72 36.53
N LEU A 764 -4.15 -13.73 36.08
CA LEU A 764 -5.55 -13.91 35.71
C LEU A 764 -5.74 -14.56 34.34
N SER A 765 -4.96 -14.13 33.33
CA SER A 765 -4.95 -14.78 32.00
C SER A 765 -4.47 -16.22 32.11
N ARG A 766 -3.46 -16.45 32.97
CA ARG A 766 -2.95 -17.77 33.32
C ARG A 766 -4.04 -18.65 33.95
N LYS A 767 -4.67 -18.20 35.05
CA LYS A 767 -5.71 -18.96 35.75
C LYS A 767 -6.91 -19.24 34.85
N THR A 768 -7.26 -18.31 33.97
CA THR A 768 -8.37 -18.48 33.02
C THR A 768 -8.04 -19.57 32.01
N LEU A 769 -6.88 -19.49 31.34
CA LEU A 769 -6.48 -20.48 30.36
C LEU A 769 -6.22 -21.84 31.02
N GLU A 770 -5.71 -21.87 32.26
CA GLU A 770 -5.49 -23.09 33.04
C GLU A 770 -6.80 -23.76 33.46
N ALA A 771 -7.75 -22.99 33.99
CA ALA A 771 -9.08 -23.48 34.37
C ALA A 771 -9.85 -24.00 33.15
N ALA A 772 -9.72 -23.29 32.02
CA ALA A 772 -10.39 -23.64 30.79
C ALA A 772 -9.76 -24.86 30.09
N CYS A 773 -8.42 -24.97 30.10
CA CYS A 773 -7.73 -26.17 29.62
C CYS A 773 -7.99 -27.40 30.51
N SER A 774 -8.20 -27.19 31.82
CA SER A 774 -8.43 -28.28 32.79
C SER A 774 -9.88 -28.74 32.87
N ASN A 775 -10.82 -28.03 32.24
CA ASN A 775 -12.24 -28.40 32.23
C ASN A 775 -12.61 -29.11 30.91
N PRO A 776 -12.61 -30.45 30.85
CA PRO A 776 -12.91 -31.19 29.62
C PRO A 776 -14.34 -31.02 29.12
N ALA A 777 -15.25 -30.44 29.94
CA ALA A 777 -16.62 -30.16 29.52
C ALA A 777 -16.73 -28.89 28.67
N GLN A 778 -15.74 -28.00 28.70
CA GLN A 778 -15.71 -26.79 27.86
C GLN A 778 -15.13 -27.11 26.49
N THR A 779 -15.81 -26.67 25.45
CA THR A 779 -15.33 -26.70 24.07
C THR A 779 -14.17 -25.72 23.89
N ASP A 780 -13.28 -25.98 22.94
CA ASP A 780 -12.13 -25.09 22.66
C ASP A 780 -12.58 -23.65 22.36
N ASN A 781 -13.72 -23.47 21.69
CA ASN A 781 -14.32 -22.17 21.41
C ASN A 781 -14.79 -21.42 22.68
N GLU A 782 -15.43 -22.11 23.62
CA GLU A 782 -15.83 -21.48 24.89
C GLU A 782 -14.60 -20.99 25.66
N VAL A 783 -13.49 -21.73 25.58
CA VAL A 783 -12.20 -21.30 26.15
C VAL A 783 -11.65 -20.07 25.45
N VAL A 784 -11.70 -20.00 24.11
CA VAL A 784 -11.30 -18.80 23.33
C VAL A 784 -12.10 -17.58 23.78
N LEU A 785 -13.42 -17.68 23.87
CA LEU A 785 -14.29 -16.55 24.23
C LEU A 785 -14.05 -16.07 25.67
N LEU A 786 -13.92 -17.00 26.62
CA LEU A 786 -13.59 -16.67 28.01
C LEU A 786 -12.23 -15.99 28.11
N PHE A 787 -11.23 -16.50 27.38
CA PHE A 787 -9.90 -15.92 27.32
C PHE A 787 -9.92 -14.50 26.73
N ALA A 788 -10.60 -14.31 25.59
CA ALA A 788 -10.73 -13.01 24.94
C ALA A 788 -11.42 -11.96 25.83
N GLN A 789 -12.46 -12.35 26.57
CA GLN A 789 -13.14 -11.47 27.53
C GLN A 789 -12.21 -11.02 28.66
N GLN A 790 -11.41 -11.94 29.21
CA GLN A 790 -10.43 -11.61 30.26
C GLN A 790 -9.32 -10.71 29.72
N VAL A 791 -8.78 -11.03 28.54
CA VAL A 791 -7.76 -10.20 27.88
C VAL A 791 -8.27 -8.78 27.62
N TRP A 792 -9.55 -8.62 27.29
CA TRP A 792 -10.12 -7.29 27.16
C TRP A 792 -10.14 -6.52 28.48
N VAL A 793 -10.77 -7.10 29.52
CA VAL A 793 -11.02 -6.41 30.80
C VAL A 793 -9.71 -5.90 31.39
N HIS A 794 -8.63 -6.66 31.20
CA HIS A 794 -7.35 -6.40 31.84
C HIS A 794 -6.34 -5.66 30.95
N PHE A 795 -6.42 -5.76 29.63
CA PHE A 795 -5.39 -5.20 28.75
C PHE A 795 -5.93 -4.36 27.60
N VAL A 796 -6.85 -4.92 26.80
CA VAL A 796 -7.23 -4.28 25.53
C VAL A 796 -8.13 -3.07 25.79
N ARG A 797 -8.92 -3.07 26.87
CA ARG A 797 -9.83 -1.97 27.19
C ARG A 797 -9.11 -0.63 27.33
N GLU A 798 -8.02 -0.59 28.11
CA GLU A 798 -7.26 0.65 28.32
C GLU A 798 -6.63 1.13 27.00
N HIS A 799 -6.07 0.20 26.22
CA HIS A 799 -5.50 0.53 24.92
C HIS A 799 -6.54 1.09 23.96
N VAL A 800 -7.71 0.45 23.85
CA VAL A 800 -8.83 0.94 23.03
C VAL A 800 -9.30 2.29 23.54
N GLN A 801 -9.46 2.47 24.85
CA GLN A 801 -9.82 3.76 25.43
C GLN A 801 -8.81 4.87 25.06
N ASN A 802 -7.50 4.58 25.13
CA ASN A 802 -6.45 5.52 24.76
C ASN A 802 -6.48 5.86 23.26
N ARG A 803 -6.67 4.85 22.38
CA ARG A 803 -6.86 5.08 20.94
C ARG A 803 -8.10 5.92 20.66
N LEU A 804 -9.21 5.67 21.35
CA LEU A 804 -10.42 6.46 21.20
C LEU A 804 -10.24 7.92 21.66
N TYR A 805 -9.50 8.17 22.73
CA TYR A 805 -9.17 9.53 23.16
C TYR A 805 -8.29 10.29 22.18
N HIS A 806 -7.49 9.59 21.35
CA HIS A 806 -6.74 10.24 20.28
C HIS A 806 -7.69 10.88 19.24
N HIS A 807 -8.78 10.19 18.90
CA HIS A 807 -9.78 10.66 17.95
C HIS A 807 -10.84 11.61 18.58
N ALA A 808 -11.06 11.46 19.89
CA ALA A 808 -12.01 12.26 20.67
C ALA A 808 -11.37 12.72 21.99
N PRO A 809 -10.47 13.71 21.95
CA PRO A 809 -9.81 14.20 23.17
C PRO A 809 -10.87 14.74 24.14
N PRO A 810 -10.73 14.47 25.45
CA PRO A 810 -11.67 14.97 26.44
C PRO A 810 -11.70 16.49 26.34
N ILE A 811 -12.92 17.05 26.24
CA ILE A 811 -13.11 18.49 26.30
C ILE A 811 -12.56 18.91 27.66
N ARG A 812 -11.37 19.53 27.69
CA ARG A 812 -10.85 20.18 28.90
C ARG A 812 -11.96 21.12 29.35
N GLN A 813 -12.59 20.84 30.48
CA GLN A 813 -13.48 21.80 31.10
C GLN A 813 -12.62 23.04 31.32
N VAL A 814 -12.85 24.07 30.50
CA VAL A 814 -12.22 25.37 30.68
C VAL A 814 -12.68 25.80 32.07
N GLY A 815 -11.75 25.78 33.04
CA GLY A 815 -12.04 26.14 34.41
C GLY A 815 -12.72 27.50 34.44
N GLY A 816 -13.97 27.51 34.90
CA GLY A 816 -14.73 28.72 35.20
C GLY A 816 -14.29 29.33 36.52
#